data_AF-A0A4Q4WTL6-F1
#
_entry.id   AF-A0A4Q4WTL6-F1
#
_cell.length_a   1.000
_cell.length_b   1.000
_cell.length_c   1.000
_cell.angle_alpha   90.00
_cell.angle_beta   90.00
_cell.angle_gamma   90.00
#
_symmetry.space_group_name_H-M   'P 1'
#
loop_
_entity.id
_entity.type
_entity.pdbx_description
1 polymer ?
#
loop_
_entity_poly.entity_id
_entity_poly.type
_entity_poly.pdbx_seq_one_letter_code
_entity_poly.pdbx_strand_id
1 'polypeptide(L)'
;MGEEVQLPMRQNRRRPASDDADSTGPSQPKRARESKPDLRCVPCALMFSQQGLKYLNSPSGFRHRTRAECMASRTEGCRLCEFIFQVVSKEHDKNWGDDDHLIFRNFRSAHSTSTVSGIQLPGIYGLKGCLESEPDKCIITVYPFAEGGNPIGAIVLRRPLCRDVQSDNVFAAAKSLIKECMNPDKPHIHCQYWRDNLLPTRVLDVGKPEDPHPTVKLKVNETETHGHYLALSYCWGKQPKPTAPVQPLLLRRDTLRDLTSDIRLESLQQSIQDAIFVTRKLGFRYLWVDALCIIQDCKIDKDEQISRMASIYKNAAITIAASSSEKATDGFFSKRIPRYLPDHMFHIPMSNGKNGTVYLSVEAYEPEHPLDRRGWALQEYMLSSRMLIFSDYELLWQCKEVDLRGVTGKGLEYLQHLEALPWTVFDDDAEPDFGNLDSDKVYLWKTIVQQYTERKLTDPDDRLRAVTGITTELEKLWRDTNIHGLWKKWFIELLAWYKPDVDREQERCLKRAPSWSWASLNGVIRHEGPLRTKDARVKSLTVSAAELTCRILEEGDINYVKFDTILERPDLVHPSAELRQRGLEQRETDYLLLGTVEVDEGVEKGIGLLVVDVAIPVEGDHPGLIGRARHLPTFFRSLWKRRRGEQNLDHPFLQLPPELICLVAEFLTPADLALFSQTCRSLRAILGRHSNAAHFSRTEYFAYLAVRARGLPEQWVCEGCMALHPVVKLDTPASIYHVSSCPLGWVTRSLDGQCYRKIRIDTRLDYRQIRIDHHHVQLALKYTRLQCRKYNSYLQALMAPHHDMRFGPSAAIPLKTHYSAYPKVVASDDGNLRFLLLSTWRYHKGREDISLRNIGYQIICPHLELNYCISPDLRGGPCHVLETAVEEALEARGDGQERTGACPRCATDFSVQFTPEHLNLHVWQDFGPEGSPVDLAWKSQCSGRGLDGVPNWRFTGPTLYHEPGRIRKLYGPEVPEEAVKPWFGVVWVVSRWLRRARRQAKLAPDWVAASSAMGGMLGRAENEEPHRG
;
A
#
# COMPACT_ATOMS: atom_id res chain seq x y z
N MET A 1 3.15 9.88 64.96
CA MET A 1 3.89 11.14 64.67
C MET A 1 4.64 10.90 63.39
N GLY A 2 4.40 11.53 62.25
CA GLY A 2 3.42 12.50 61.80
C GLY A 2 3.84 12.81 60.35
N GLU A 3 2.94 12.69 59.38
CA GLU A 3 3.18 13.10 57.99
C GLU A 3 2.03 14.01 57.54
N GLU A 4 2.42 15.17 57.03
CA GLU A 4 1.56 16.24 56.52
C GLU A 4 1.36 16.14 55.00
N VAL A 5 0.23 16.69 54.59
CA VAL A 5 -0.52 16.46 53.36
C VAL A 5 -0.44 17.68 52.43
N GLN A 6 -0.32 17.46 51.11
CA GLN A 6 -0.81 18.41 50.09
C GLN A 6 -1.60 17.69 48.98
N LEU A 7 -2.65 18.37 48.53
CA LEU A 7 -3.84 17.95 47.75
C LEU A 7 -3.61 17.82 46.23
N PRO A 8 -4.46 17.05 45.50
CA PRO A 8 -4.71 17.27 44.07
C PRO A 8 -6.17 17.64 43.73
N MET A 9 -6.33 18.43 42.65
CA MET A 9 -7.58 18.92 42.07
C MET A 9 -8.34 17.87 41.24
N ARG A 10 -9.68 18.03 41.20
CA ARG A 10 -10.72 17.06 40.82
C ARG A 10 -10.94 16.89 39.31
N GLN A 11 -10.96 15.64 38.85
CA GLN A 11 -11.71 15.15 37.69
C GLN A 11 -13.09 14.65 38.15
N ASN A 12 -14.19 15.13 37.54
CA ASN A 12 -15.53 14.62 37.80
C ASN A 12 -15.84 13.39 36.92
N ARG A 13 -15.52 12.20 37.42
CA ARG A 13 -16.12 10.93 36.95
C ARG A 13 -17.27 10.56 37.88
N ARG A 14 -18.50 10.56 37.36
CA ARG A 14 -19.64 9.87 38.00
C ARG A 14 -19.51 8.36 37.75
N ARG A 15 -19.56 7.58 38.83
CA ARG A 15 -19.77 6.13 38.83
C ARG A 15 -20.69 5.74 40.00
N PRO A 16 -21.29 4.54 39.95
CA PRO A 16 -22.69 4.29 40.26
C PRO A 16 -22.91 3.79 41.69
N ALA A 17 -24.12 4.00 42.20
CA ALA A 17 -24.55 3.49 43.49
C ALA A 17 -24.95 2.01 43.39
N SER A 18 -24.39 1.18 44.27
CA SER A 18 -24.85 -0.16 44.60
C SER A 18 -25.61 -0.12 45.94
N ASP A 19 -26.63 -0.96 46.03
CA ASP A 19 -27.54 -1.15 47.15
C ASP A 19 -26.85 -1.52 48.47
N ASP A 20 -27.35 -0.97 49.58
CA ASP A 20 -27.51 -1.68 50.86
C ASP A 20 -28.60 -0.98 51.71
N ALA A 21 -29.36 -1.82 52.40
CA ALA A 21 -30.67 -1.55 53.00
C ALA A 21 -30.63 -0.97 54.44
N ASP A 22 -31.83 -0.54 54.87
CA ASP A 22 -32.31 -0.26 56.22
C ASP A 22 -31.85 1.02 56.96
N SER A 23 -32.76 2.01 57.01
CA SER A 23 -33.41 2.39 58.28
C SER A 23 -34.53 3.43 58.06
N THR A 24 -35.63 3.17 58.76
CA THR A 24 -36.93 3.84 58.75
C THR A 24 -36.91 5.27 59.30
N GLY A 25 -37.60 6.20 58.63
CA GLY A 25 -38.01 7.49 59.19
C GLY A 25 -38.98 8.26 58.27
N PRO A 26 -40.12 8.79 58.76
CA PRO A 26 -41.15 9.37 57.91
C PRO A 26 -40.74 10.79 57.48
N SER A 27 -40.48 11.00 56.19
CA SER A 27 -40.25 12.35 55.65
C SER A 27 -41.51 12.88 54.95
N GLN A 28 -41.90 14.07 55.39
CA GLN A 28 -43.09 14.82 55.01
C GLN A 28 -43.17 15.13 53.49
N PRO A 29 -44.38 15.36 52.94
CA PRO A 29 -44.56 15.67 51.53
C PRO A 29 -43.92 17.02 51.19
N LYS A 30 -42.95 17.01 50.25
CA LYS A 30 -42.40 18.22 49.66
C LYS A 30 -43.52 18.97 48.91
N ARG A 31 -43.87 20.16 49.41
CA ARG A 31 -44.77 21.13 48.77
C ARG A 31 -44.41 21.32 47.30
N ALA A 32 -45.40 21.15 46.42
CA ALA A 32 -45.33 21.55 45.03
C ALA A 32 -45.10 23.07 44.95
N ARG A 33 -44.01 23.49 44.28
CA ARG A 33 -43.78 24.88 43.90
C ARG A 33 -44.78 25.20 42.77
N GLU A 34 -45.74 26.06 43.03
CA GLU A 34 -46.60 26.62 41.98
C GLU A 34 -45.72 27.37 40.97
N SER A 35 -45.67 26.89 39.73
CA SER A 35 -44.97 27.54 38.62
C SER A 35 -45.71 28.80 38.21
N LYS A 36 -45.05 29.97 38.25
CA LYS A 36 -45.58 31.19 37.61
C LYS A 36 -45.94 30.89 36.15
N PRO A 37 -47.05 31.41 35.61
CA PRO A 37 -47.39 31.25 34.20
C PRO A 37 -46.28 31.86 33.34
N ASP A 38 -45.84 31.14 32.30
CA ASP A 38 -44.89 31.67 31.32
C ASP A 38 -45.49 32.95 30.72
N LEU A 39 -44.93 34.12 31.04
CA LEU A 39 -45.28 35.37 30.35
C LEU A 39 -44.96 35.18 28.86
N ARG A 40 -45.87 35.54 27.97
CA ARG A 40 -45.70 35.38 26.52
C ARG A 40 -46.06 36.68 25.82
N CYS A 41 -45.22 37.10 24.90
CA CYS A 41 -45.60 38.13 23.94
C CYS A 41 -46.65 37.57 22.95
N VAL A 42 -47.38 38.46 22.28
CA VAL A 42 -48.47 38.08 21.36
C VAL A 42 -48.01 37.08 20.27
N PRO A 43 -46.87 37.28 19.57
CA PRO A 43 -46.39 36.31 18.58
C PRO A 43 -46.12 34.92 19.17
N CYS A 44 -45.47 34.83 20.33
CA CYS A 44 -45.16 33.56 21.00
C CYS A 44 -46.42 32.80 21.48
N ALA A 45 -47.49 33.53 21.85
CA ALA A 45 -48.77 32.92 22.20
C ALA A 45 -49.52 32.39 20.96
N LEU A 46 -49.42 33.10 19.83
CA LEU A 46 -50.12 32.75 18.59
C LEU A 46 -49.46 31.60 17.81
N MET A 47 -48.14 31.41 17.91
CA MET A 47 -47.39 30.44 17.11
C MET A 47 -47.97 29.01 17.17
N PHE A 48 -48.37 28.55 18.36
CA PHE A 48 -48.93 27.21 18.59
C PHE A 48 -50.47 27.18 18.62
N SER A 49 -51.12 28.15 17.99
CA SER A 49 -52.59 28.23 17.86
C SER A 49 -53.08 27.77 16.48
N GLN A 50 -54.39 27.56 16.33
CA GLN A 50 -55.02 27.28 15.03
C GLN A 50 -54.77 28.41 14.00
N GLN A 51 -54.74 29.66 14.47
CA GLN A 51 -54.41 30.80 13.61
C GLN A 51 -52.93 30.80 13.22
N GLY A 52 -52.04 30.49 14.17
CA GLY A 52 -50.61 30.34 13.91
C GLY A 52 -50.31 29.26 12.88
N LEU A 53 -50.96 28.09 12.99
CA LEU A 53 -50.82 26.98 12.04
C LEU A 53 -51.17 27.39 10.59
N LYS A 54 -52.18 28.26 10.40
CA LYS A 54 -52.54 28.76 9.06
C LYS A 54 -51.41 29.57 8.43
N TYR A 55 -50.76 30.44 9.20
CA TYR A 55 -49.60 31.21 8.73
C TYR A 55 -48.34 30.34 8.59
N LEU A 56 -48.14 29.38 9.49
CA LEU A 56 -47.01 28.45 9.41
C LEU A 56 -47.04 27.57 8.15
N ASN A 57 -48.24 27.26 7.66
CA ASN A 57 -48.46 26.51 6.41
C ASN A 57 -48.58 27.42 5.16
N SER A 58 -48.59 28.74 5.31
CA SER A 58 -48.70 29.66 4.17
C SER A 58 -47.32 29.93 3.55
N PRO A 59 -47.26 30.31 2.25
CA PRO A 59 -45.99 30.69 1.62
C PRO A 59 -45.27 31.85 2.33
N SER A 60 -46.04 32.79 2.89
CA SER A 60 -45.52 33.92 3.67
C SER A 60 -44.85 33.49 4.98
N GLY A 61 -45.18 32.32 5.52
CA GLY A 61 -44.76 31.88 6.83
C GLY A 61 -45.39 32.67 7.98
N PHE A 62 -45.05 32.28 9.20
CA PHE A 62 -45.40 32.96 10.44
C PHE A 62 -44.31 33.97 10.79
N ARG A 63 -44.65 35.26 10.69
CA ARG A 63 -43.76 36.38 11.04
C ARG A 63 -43.64 36.51 12.55
N HIS A 64 -42.46 36.23 13.08
CA HIS A 64 -42.08 36.45 14.47
C HIS A 64 -41.34 37.80 14.62
N ARG A 65 -40.95 38.14 15.85
CA ARG A 65 -40.28 39.40 16.23
C ARG A 65 -38.86 39.53 15.67
N THR A 66 -38.36 40.77 15.63
CA THR A 66 -36.95 41.09 15.34
C THR A 66 -36.04 40.77 16.53
N ARG A 67 -34.71 40.84 16.34
CA ARG A 67 -33.74 40.60 17.43
C ARG A 67 -33.93 41.58 18.58
N ALA A 68 -34.07 42.87 18.29
CA ALA A 68 -34.29 43.91 19.32
C ALA A 68 -35.60 43.68 20.09
N GLU A 69 -36.68 43.35 19.38
CA GLU A 69 -37.98 43.07 20.00
C GLU A 69 -38.00 41.76 20.81
N CYS A 70 -37.27 40.73 20.37
CA CYS A 70 -37.06 39.50 21.14
C CYS A 70 -36.29 39.78 22.43
N MET A 71 -35.26 40.64 22.37
CA MET A 71 -34.49 41.06 23.53
C MET A 71 -35.35 41.84 24.54
N ALA A 72 -36.19 42.77 24.07
CA ALA A 72 -37.15 43.49 24.91
C ALA A 72 -38.22 42.55 25.51
N SER A 73 -38.78 41.64 24.71
CA SER A 73 -39.78 40.68 25.22
C SER A 73 -39.18 39.74 26.27
N ARG A 74 -37.88 39.43 26.18
CA ARG A 74 -37.15 38.64 27.18
C ARG A 74 -37.03 39.39 28.50
N THR A 75 -36.69 40.68 28.48
CA THR A 75 -36.63 41.49 29.72
C THR A 75 -38.00 41.65 30.36
N GLU A 76 -39.07 41.62 29.57
CA GLU A 76 -40.47 41.57 30.02
C GLU A 76 -40.91 40.17 30.53
N GLY A 77 -40.06 39.15 30.44
CA GLY A 77 -40.30 37.81 31.00
C GLY A 77 -40.75 36.75 29.99
N CYS A 78 -40.69 37.01 28.67
CA CYS A 78 -41.08 36.03 27.66
C CYS A 78 -40.05 34.90 27.47
N ARG A 79 -40.32 33.73 28.07
CA ARG A 79 -39.43 32.56 28.03
C ARG A 79 -39.25 31.94 26.63
N LEU A 80 -40.25 32.04 25.75
CA LEU A 80 -40.11 31.51 24.38
C LEU A 80 -39.25 32.45 23.51
N CYS A 81 -39.38 33.77 23.66
CA CYS A 81 -38.44 34.72 23.05
C CYS A 81 -37.02 34.53 23.61
N GLU A 82 -36.88 34.29 24.92
CA GLU A 82 -35.58 33.99 25.52
C GLU A 82 -34.95 32.72 24.91
N PHE A 83 -35.73 31.66 24.76
CA PHE A 83 -35.29 30.43 24.12
C PHE A 83 -34.84 30.66 22.66
N ILE A 84 -35.68 31.30 21.84
CA ILE A 84 -35.34 31.60 20.43
C ILE A 84 -34.08 32.47 20.35
N PHE A 85 -34.00 33.51 21.18
CA PHE A 85 -32.84 34.41 21.21
C PHE A 85 -31.55 33.66 21.57
N GLN A 86 -31.57 32.85 22.63
CA GLN A 86 -30.39 32.07 23.04
C GLN A 86 -29.91 31.12 21.95
N VAL A 87 -30.83 30.48 21.22
CA VAL A 87 -30.49 29.52 20.17
C VAL A 87 -29.90 30.23 18.96
N VAL A 88 -30.57 31.28 18.45
CA VAL A 88 -30.08 32.02 17.28
C VAL A 88 -28.77 32.76 17.59
N SER A 89 -28.63 33.35 18.79
CA SER A 89 -27.38 34.01 19.20
C SER A 89 -26.22 33.05 19.42
N LYS A 90 -26.45 31.77 19.73
CA LYS A 90 -25.36 30.80 19.87
C LYS A 90 -24.72 30.45 18.52
N GLU A 91 -25.52 30.36 17.46
CA GLU A 91 -25.06 29.86 16.15
C GLU A 91 -24.84 30.97 15.10
N HIS A 92 -25.53 32.11 15.23
CA HIS A 92 -25.63 33.10 14.15
C HIS A 92 -25.61 34.56 14.64
N ASP A 93 -24.99 34.86 15.80
CA ASP A 93 -25.03 36.19 16.45
C ASP A 93 -24.62 37.37 15.55
N LYS A 94 -23.76 37.13 14.55
CA LYS A 94 -23.29 38.14 13.60
C LYS A 94 -24.24 38.41 12.42
N ASN A 95 -25.23 37.56 12.18
CA ASN A 95 -26.07 37.59 10.98
C ASN A 95 -27.53 37.99 11.25
N TRP A 96 -28.00 37.97 12.51
CA TRP A 96 -29.35 38.44 12.83
C TRP A 96 -29.32 39.93 13.18
N GLY A 97 -29.74 40.78 12.23
CA GLY A 97 -29.84 42.23 12.43
C GLY A 97 -30.92 42.62 13.43
N ASP A 98 -30.76 43.78 14.09
CA ASP A 98 -31.66 44.25 15.15
C ASP A 98 -33.11 44.45 14.69
N ASP A 99 -33.31 44.77 13.40
CA ASP A 99 -34.61 45.05 12.78
C ASP A 99 -35.11 43.95 11.82
N ASP A 100 -34.41 42.83 11.71
CA ASP A 100 -34.77 41.76 10.78
C ASP A 100 -35.70 40.73 11.43
N HIS A 101 -36.83 40.45 10.77
CA HIS A 101 -37.88 39.58 11.30
C HIS A 101 -37.54 38.11 11.08
N LEU A 102 -37.85 37.28 12.08
CA LEU A 102 -37.71 35.83 11.96
C LEU A 102 -39.00 35.22 11.39
N ILE A 103 -38.93 34.51 10.28
CA ILE A 103 -40.07 33.88 9.60
C ILE A 103 -40.04 32.37 9.79
N PHE A 104 -41.04 31.82 10.49
CA PHE A 104 -41.16 30.37 10.70
C PHE A 104 -42.09 29.70 9.69
N ARG A 105 -41.72 28.51 9.24
CA ARG A 105 -42.53 27.66 8.35
C ARG A 105 -42.61 26.23 8.88
N ASN A 106 -43.77 25.61 8.74
CA ASN A 106 -44.01 24.22 9.14
C ASN A 106 -43.45 23.24 8.09
N PHE A 107 -42.81 22.17 8.53
CA PHE A 107 -42.29 21.13 7.64
C PHE A 107 -42.55 19.72 8.20
N ARG A 108 -42.74 18.76 7.31
CA ARG A 108 -43.01 17.35 7.68
C ARG A 108 -41.76 16.49 7.78
N SER A 109 -40.79 16.72 6.90
CA SER A 109 -39.48 16.09 6.89
C SER A 109 -38.45 17.16 6.52
N ALA A 110 -37.32 17.23 7.23
CA ALA A 110 -36.30 18.23 6.93
C ALA A 110 -35.64 18.08 5.56
N HIS A 111 -35.81 16.90 4.93
CA HIS A 111 -35.16 16.49 3.69
C HIS A 111 -35.93 16.88 2.42
N SER A 112 -37.12 17.51 2.53
CA SER A 112 -37.73 18.12 1.35
C SER A 112 -37.05 19.46 1.07
N THR A 113 -36.11 19.48 0.14
CA THR A 113 -35.46 20.70 -0.38
C THR A 113 -36.43 21.58 -1.15
N SER A 114 -37.50 21.01 -1.68
CA SER A 114 -38.65 21.76 -2.18
C SER A 114 -39.53 22.20 -1.01
N THR A 115 -39.65 23.51 -0.80
CA THR A 115 -40.90 24.07 -0.27
C THR A 115 -42.01 23.55 -1.17
N VAL A 116 -42.70 22.48 -0.76
CA VAL A 116 -43.85 22.01 -1.52
C VAL A 116 -44.94 23.06 -1.33
N SER A 117 -44.99 24.01 -2.25
CA SER A 117 -46.04 24.98 -2.38
C SER A 117 -47.37 24.25 -2.51
N GLY A 118 -48.20 24.30 -1.47
CA GLY A 118 -49.59 23.85 -1.51
C GLY A 118 -49.99 22.69 -0.58
N ILE A 119 -49.08 22.06 0.17
CA ILE A 119 -49.49 21.04 1.16
C ILE A 119 -49.90 21.70 2.47
N GLN A 120 -51.20 21.78 2.74
CA GLN A 120 -51.71 22.11 4.07
C GLN A 120 -51.48 20.91 5.01
N LEU A 121 -50.49 21.03 5.90
CA LEU A 121 -50.26 20.03 6.93
C LEU A 121 -51.34 20.16 8.03
N PRO A 122 -51.92 19.03 8.51
CA PRO A 122 -53.02 19.06 9.47
C PRO A 122 -52.59 19.52 10.88
N GLY A 123 -51.31 19.74 11.12
CA GLY A 123 -50.74 20.20 12.38
C GLY A 123 -49.26 20.55 12.24
N ILE A 124 -48.66 21.02 13.32
CA ILE A 124 -47.25 21.39 13.44
C ILE A 124 -46.41 20.12 13.64
N TYR A 125 -45.47 19.88 12.72
CA TYR A 125 -44.54 18.75 12.76
C TYR A 125 -43.13 19.23 13.15
N GLY A 126 -42.65 20.31 12.54
CA GLY A 126 -41.37 20.95 12.81
C GLY A 126 -41.40 22.35 12.24
N LEU A 127 -40.59 23.27 12.77
CA LEU A 127 -40.55 24.66 12.37
C LEU A 127 -39.15 25.02 11.88
N LYS A 128 -39.00 25.50 10.64
CA LYS A 128 -37.76 26.13 10.15
C LYS A 128 -37.93 27.64 10.18
N GLY A 129 -37.00 28.34 10.81
CA GLY A 129 -36.93 29.79 10.86
C GLY A 129 -35.84 30.32 9.93
N CYS A 130 -36.19 31.32 9.12
CA CYS A 130 -35.27 32.08 8.27
C CYS A 130 -35.41 33.57 8.57
N LEU A 131 -34.42 34.37 8.20
CA LEU A 131 -34.53 35.83 8.25
C LEU A 131 -35.40 36.33 7.08
N GLU A 132 -36.08 37.47 7.27
CA GLU A 132 -36.89 38.10 6.21
C GLU A 132 -35.98 38.58 5.06
N SER A 133 -34.75 39.02 5.38
CA SER A 133 -33.72 39.39 4.39
C SER A 133 -33.06 38.20 3.67
N GLU A 134 -32.97 37.03 4.31
CA GLU A 134 -32.32 35.81 3.79
C GLU A 134 -33.30 34.61 3.81
N PRO A 135 -34.35 34.61 2.95
CA PRO A 135 -35.44 33.64 3.04
C PRO A 135 -35.02 32.18 2.76
N ASP A 136 -33.94 31.98 2.01
CA ASP A 136 -33.43 30.66 1.63
C ASP A 136 -32.50 30.04 2.68
N LYS A 137 -32.08 30.80 3.68
CA LYS A 137 -31.15 30.35 4.71
C LYS A 137 -31.88 30.11 6.03
N CYS A 138 -31.99 28.84 6.40
CA CYS A 138 -32.51 28.46 7.70
C CYS A 138 -31.47 28.77 8.79
N ILE A 139 -31.89 29.52 9.81
CA ILE A 139 -31.06 29.94 10.96
C ILE A 139 -31.51 29.33 12.29
N ILE A 140 -32.67 28.67 12.32
CA ILE A 140 -33.15 27.92 13.48
C ILE A 140 -34.12 26.84 13.03
N THR A 141 -33.98 25.64 13.58
CA THR A 141 -34.98 24.58 13.44
C THR A 141 -35.54 24.21 14.80
N VAL A 142 -36.85 24.01 14.92
CA VAL A 142 -37.52 23.65 16.19
C VAL A 142 -38.42 22.44 15.97
N TYR A 143 -38.30 21.47 16.88
CA TYR A 143 -39.08 20.24 16.91
C TYR A 143 -40.03 20.23 18.12
N PRO A 144 -41.31 20.57 17.93
CA PRO A 144 -42.28 20.60 19.03
C PRO A 144 -42.92 19.24 19.28
N PHE A 145 -42.97 18.83 20.54
CA PHE A 145 -43.60 17.61 21.04
C PHE A 145 -44.77 17.94 21.98
N ALA A 146 -45.79 17.09 21.98
CA ALA A 146 -46.91 17.17 22.91
C ALA A 146 -47.31 15.78 23.41
N GLU A 147 -47.62 15.64 24.70
CA GLU A 147 -48.03 14.34 25.27
C GLU A 147 -49.43 13.91 24.83
N GLY A 148 -49.72 12.60 24.93
CA GLY A 148 -51.06 12.07 24.69
C GLY A 148 -52.08 12.65 25.67
N GLY A 149 -53.25 13.07 25.16
CA GLY A 149 -54.30 13.70 25.95
C GLY A 149 -54.07 15.19 26.26
N ASN A 150 -52.93 15.76 25.87
CA ASN A 150 -52.68 17.20 26.03
C ASN A 150 -53.57 18.02 25.07
N PRO A 151 -54.20 19.12 25.51
CA PRO A 151 -55.01 19.99 24.65
C PRO A 151 -54.30 20.46 23.37
N ILE A 152 -52.99 20.70 23.42
CA ILE A 152 -52.22 21.14 22.25
C ILE A 152 -51.92 20.00 21.26
N GLY A 153 -52.15 18.75 21.64
CA GLY A 153 -51.89 17.58 20.79
C GLY A 153 -52.72 17.57 19.50
N ALA A 154 -53.82 18.32 19.42
CA ALA A 154 -54.56 18.52 18.17
C ALA A 154 -53.81 19.40 17.16
N ILE A 155 -52.87 20.23 17.61
CA ILE A 155 -52.09 21.16 16.79
C ILE A 155 -50.66 20.65 16.63
N VAL A 156 -49.97 20.31 17.72
CA VAL A 156 -48.61 19.76 17.69
C VAL A 156 -48.70 18.23 17.55
N LEU A 157 -48.09 17.66 16.51
CA LEU A 157 -48.29 16.25 16.15
C LEU A 157 -47.18 15.30 16.59
N ARG A 158 -45.95 15.78 16.84
CA ARG A 158 -44.92 14.88 17.38
C ARG A 158 -45.29 14.45 18.80
N ARG A 159 -45.06 13.17 19.07
CA ARG A 159 -45.35 12.53 20.36
C ARG A 159 -44.04 12.10 21.00
N PRO A 160 -43.97 12.09 22.33
CA PRO A 160 -42.80 11.56 23.01
C PRO A 160 -42.64 10.09 22.65
N LEU A 161 -41.41 9.64 22.44
CA LEU A 161 -41.15 8.31 21.90
C LEU A 161 -40.87 7.32 23.00
N CYS A 162 -41.60 6.22 22.97
CA CYS A 162 -41.22 5.00 23.66
C CYS A 162 -40.49 4.11 22.65
N ARG A 163 -39.45 3.42 23.10
CA ARG A 163 -38.67 2.56 22.21
C ARG A 163 -39.54 1.47 21.58
N ASP A 164 -39.64 1.47 20.27
CA ASP A 164 -40.24 0.39 19.49
C ASP A 164 -39.39 0.08 18.26
N VAL A 165 -38.75 -1.08 18.31
CA VAL A 165 -37.90 -1.61 17.23
C VAL A 165 -38.35 -3.01 16.79
N GLN A 166 -39.43 -3.54 17.36
CA GLN A 166 -39.78 -4.96 17.24
C GLN A 166 -41.24 -5.22 16.87
N SER A 167 -42.12 -4.21 16.91
CA SER A 167 -43.53 -4.41 16.56
C SER A 167 -43.73 -4.84 15.10
N ASP A 168 -44.81 -5.56 14.83
CA ASP A 168 -45.14 -5.98 13.46
C ASP A 168 -45.31 -4.78 12.51
N ASN A 169 -45.80 -3.64 13.02
CA ASN A 169 -45.89 -2.40 12.24
C ASN A 169 -44.50 -1.87 11.84
N VAL A 170 -43.52 -1.92 12.74
CA VAL A 170 -42.13 -1.52 12.47
C VAL A 170 -41.50 -2.43 11.42
N PHE A 171 -41.65 -3.75 11.55
CA PHE A 171 -41.13 -4.70 10.56
C PHE A 171 -41.85 -4.60 9.20
N ALA A 172 -43.16 -4.33 9.17
CA ALA A 172 -43.90 -4.09 7.94
C ALA A 172 -43.39 -2.83 7.21
N ALA A 173 -43.14 -1.75 7.96
CA ALA A 173 -42.56 -0.52 7.41
C ALA A 173 -41.14 -0.76 6.86
N ALA A 174 -40.29 -1.49 7.60
CA ALA A 174 -38.96 -1.86 7.15
C ALA A 174 -39.00 -2.67 5.84
N LYS A 175 -39.88 -3.69 5.75
CA LYS A 175 -40.09 -4.47 4.52
C LYS A 175 -40.53 -3.60 3.34
N SER A 176 -41.37 -2.60 3.58
CA SER A 176 -41.81 -1.68 2.54
C SER A 176 -40.63 -0.89 1.95
N LEU A 177 -39.75 -0.37 2.81
CA LEU A 177 -38.55 0.38 2.39
C LEU A 177 -37.56 -0.52 1.65
N ILE A 178 -37.37 -1.75 2.11
CA ILE A 178 -36.54 -2.76 1.43
C ILE A 178 -37.10 -3.03 0.02
N LYS A 179 -38.41 -3.27 -0.08
CA LYS A 179 -39.08 -3.53 -1.36
C LYS A 179 -39.00 -2.33 -2.31
N GLU A 180 -39.12 -1.11 -1.81
CA GLU A 180 -38.97 0.11 -2.59
C GLU A 180 -37.54 0.23 -3.14
N CYS A 181 -36.53 0.07 -2.27
CA CYS A 181 -35.13 0.21 -2.66
C CYS A 181 -34.64 -0.91 -3.60
N MET A 182 -35.16 -2.13 -3.42
CA MET A 182 -34.81 -3.32 -4.20
C MET A 182 -35.85 -3.65 -5.29
N ASN A 183 -36.71 -2.69 -5.65
CA ASN A 183 -37.73 -2.93 -6.66
C ASN A 183 -37.07 -3.26 -8.01
N PRO A 184 -37.35 -4.40 -8.66
CA PRO A 184 -36.75 -4.73 -9.95
C PRO A 184 -37.17 -3.79 -11.09
N ASP A 185 -38.36 -3.19 -11.01
CA ASP A 185 -38.88 -2.29 -12.05
C ASP A 185 -38.37 -0.85 -11.89
N LYS A 186 -38.08 -0.44 -10.65
CA LYS A 186 -37.58 0.89 -10.32
C LYS A 186 -36.59 0.84 -9.15
N PRO A 187 -35.44 0.18 -9.33
CA PRO A 187 -34.44 0.05 -8.26
C PRO A 187 -33.79 1.40 -7.97
N HIS A 188 -33.36 1.59 -6.71
CA HIS A 188 -32.45 2.69 -6.39
C HIS A 188 -31.11 2.45 -7.11
N ILE A 189 -30.82 3.26 -8.13
CA ILE A 189 -29.61 3.30 -8.96
C ILE A 189 -28.34 3.22 -8.10
N HIS A 190 -28.21 4.06 -7.09
CA HIS A 190 -27.00 4.14 -6.26
C HIS A 190 -26.86 2.96 -5.28
N CYS A 191 -27.85 2.07 -5.23
CA CYS A 191 -27.86 0.89 -4.36
C CYS A 191 -27.71 -0.43 -5.16
N GLN A 192 -27.41 -0.37 -6.46
CA GLN A 192 -27.38 -1.53 -7.38
C GLN A 192 -26.04 -2.29 -7.39
N TYR A 193 -25.31 -2.32 -6.29
CA TYR A 193 -24.12 -3.16 -6.22
C TYR A 193 -24.48 -4.60 -5.82
N TRP A 194 -24.58 -5.48 -6.81
CA TRP A 194 -24.84 -6.90 -6.63
C TRP A 194 -23.92 -7.67 -7.57
N ARG A 195 -22.64 -7.86 -7.21
CA ARG A 195 -21.79 -8.79 -7.96
C ARG A 195 -22.30 -10.20 -7.70
N ASP A 196 -23.07 -10.72 -8.67
CA ASP A 196 -23.46 -12.11 -8.81
C ASP A 196 -24.22 -12.75 -7.63
N ASN A 197 -24.74 -11.99 -6.65
CA ASN A 197 -25.35 -12.56 -5.44
C ASN A 197 -24.52 -13.69 -4.79
N LEU A 198 -23.19 -13.70 -4.97
CA LEU A 198 -22.37 -14.81 -4.52
C LEU A 198 -22.33 -14.83 -3.00
N LEU A 199 -22.67 -15.97 -2.39
CA LEU A 199 -22.58 -16.11 -0.95
C LEU A 199 -21.11 -16.06 -0.50
N PRO A 200 -20.80 -15.42 0.64
CA PRO A 200 -19.49 -15.52 1.27
C PRO A 200 -19.08 -16.98 1.49
N THR A 201 -17.77 -17.20 1.72
CA THR A 201 -17.19 -18.52 1.99
C THR A 201 -18.01 -19.33 3.00
N ARG A 202 -18.55 -18.65 4.01
CA ARG A 202 -19.42 -19.23 5.04
C ARG A 202 -20.53 -18.26 5.40
N VAL A 203 -21.74 -18.77 5.58
CA VAL A 203 -22.92 -18.03 6.06
C VAL A 203 -23.73 -18.92 7.01
N LEU A 204 -24.48 -18.34 7.93
CA LEU A 204 -25.51 -19.06 8.67
C LEU A 204 -26.74 -19.22 7.78
N ASP A 205 -27.17 -20.46 7.58
CA ASP A 205 -28.47 -20.80 7.03
C ASP A 205 -29.47 -20.87 8.18
N VAL A 206 -30.33 -19.86 8.28
CA VAL A 206 -31.31 -19.74 9.36
C VAL A 206 -32.65 -20.42 9.04
N GLY A 207 -32.70 -21.24 7.99
CA GLY A 207 -33.90 -21.90 7.50
C GLY A 207 -34.70 -21.02 6.54
N LYS A 208 -35.59 -21.65 5.76
CA LYS A 208 -36.44 -20.91 4.82
C LYS A 208 -37.53 -20.15 5.58
N PRO A 209 -37.98 -18.99 5.08
CA PRO A 209 -39.08 -18.24 5.71
C PRO A 209 -40.36 -19.07 5.91
N GLU A 210 -40.59 -20.07 5.06
CA GLU A 210 -41.76 -20.94 5.08
C GLU A 210 -41.62 -22.17 5.99
N ASP A 211 -40.43 -22.41 6.54
CA ASP A 211 -40.19 -23.59 7.41
C ASP A 211 -40.87 -23.40 8.77
N PRO A 212 -41.72 -24.33 9.23
CA PRO A 212 -42.41 -24.22 10.53
C PRO A 212 -41.47 -24.45 11.73
N HIS A 213 -40.36 -25.18 11.53
CA HIS A 213 -39.34 -25.46 12.55
C HIS A 213 -37.93 -25.24 11.96
N PRO A 214 -37.54 -24.00 11.69
CA PRO A 214 -36.30 -23.72 10.97
C PRO A 214 -35.08 -24.00 11.85
N THR A 215 -34.25 -24.96 11.44
CA THR A 215 -32.93 -25.24 12.02
C THR A 215 -31.94 -24.13 11.66
N VAL A 216 -30.94 -23.88 12.51
CA VAL A 216 -29.85 -22.94 12.23
C VAL A 216 -28.58 -23.72 12.02
N LYS A 217 -27.85 -23.48 10.94
CA LYS A 217 -26.58 -24.16 10.69
C LYS A 217 -25.60 -23.29 9.93
N LEU A 218 -24.30 -23.51 10.15
CA LEU A 218 -23.26 -22.94 9.33
C LEU A 218 -23.24 -23.65 7.97
N LYS A 219 -23.42 -22.89 6.90
CA LYS A 219 -23.28 -23.35 5.52
C LYS A 219 -21.91 -22.91 5.00
N VAL A 220 -21.08 -23.89 4.63
CA VAL A 220 -19.84 -23.66 3.89
C VAL A 220 -20.18 -23.60 2.40
N ASN A 221 -19.79 -22.52 1.74
CA ASN A 221 -20.04 -22.30 0.32
C ASN A 221 -18.90 -22.90 -0.52
N GLU A 222 -18.87 -24.23 -0.63
CA GLU A 222 -17.84 -24.96 -1.38
C GLU A 222 -17.99 -24.83 -2.91
N THR A 223 -19.20 -24.47 -3.36
CA THR A 223 -19.55 -24.15 -4.75
C THR A 223 -19.91 -22.68 -4.86
N GLU A 224 -19.88 -22.09 -6.06
CA GLU A 224 -20.31 -20.70 -6.30
C GLU A 224 -21.82 -20.50 -6.14
N THR A 225 -22.36 -20.74 -4.94
CA THR A 225 -23.79 -20.67 -4.69
C THR A 225 -24.22 -19.21 -4.55
N HIS A 226 -25.28 -18.86 -5.28
CA HIS A 226 -25.84 -17.52 -5.27
C HIS A 226 -27.02 -17.43 -4.29
N GLY A 227 -27.17 -16.29 -3.61
CA GLY A 227 -28.28 -16.00 -2.72
C GLY A 227 -28.11 -14.68 -1.97
N HIS A 228 -29.24 -14.06 -1.61
CA HIS A 228 -29.23 -12.87 -0.77
C HIS A 228 -28.97 -13.23 0.69
N TYR A 229 -28.07 -12.49 1.33
CA TYR A 229 -27.74 -12.63 2.74
C TYR A 229 -27.74 -11.28 3.44
N LEU A 230 -27.97 -11.30 4.75
CA LEU A 230 -27.78 -10.15 5.62
C LEU A 230 -26.41 -10.25 6.29
N ALA A 231 -25.83 -9.11 6.66
CA ALA A 231 -24.62 -9.07 7.50
C ALA A 231 -24.97 -8.48 8.86
N LEU A 232 -24.32 -8.95 9.93
CA LEU A 232 -24.48 -8.40 11.28
C LEU A 232 -23.27 -7.53 11.66
N SER A 233 -23.54 -6.27 11.99
CA SER A 233 -22.60 -5.36 12.65
C SER A 233 -23.01 -5.19 14.11
N TYR A 234 -22.14 -5.57 15.05
CA TYR A 234 -22.47 -5.58 16.48
C TYR A 234 -21.23 -5.46 17.37
N CYS A 235 -21.42 -5.08 18.64
CA CYS A 235 -20.34 -5.10 19.63
C CYS A 235 -20.15 -6.51 20.20
N TRP A 236 -18.94 -7.06 20.13
CA TRP A 236 -18.63 -8.33 20.79
C TRP A 236 -18.65 -8.19 22.32
N GLY A 237 -18.21 -7.03 22.83
CA GLY A 237 -17.97 -6.79 24.25
C GLY A 237 -16.58 -7.26 24.71
N LYS A 238 -16.29 -7.14 26.00
CA LYS A 238 -15.04 -7.67 26.57
C LYS A 238 -15.08 -9.19 26.59
N GLN A 239 -13.95 -9.83 26.27
CA GLN A 239 -13.81 -11.27 26.40
C GLN A 239 -14.17 -11.70 27.83
N PRO A 240 -15.15 -12.61 28.00
CA PRO A 240 -15.52 -13.08 29.31
C PRO A 240 -14.35 -13.85 29.95
N LYS A 241 -14.27 -13.80 31.28
CA LYS A 241 -13.26 -14.59 32.01
C LYS A 241 -13.48 -16.08 31.70
N PRO A 242 -12.43 -16.93 31.73
CA PRO A 242 -12.58 -18.38 31.52
C PRO A 242 -13.59 -19.04 32.47
N THR A 243 -13.79 -18.44 33.65
CA THR A 243 -14.74 -18.88 34.68
C THR A 243 -16.18 -18.39 34.47
N ALA A 244 -16.44 -17.62 33.41
CA ALA A 244 -17.79 -17.15 33.12
C ALA A 244 -18.70 -18.34 32.76
N PRO A 245 -19.96 -18.34 33.23
CA PRO A 245 -20.88 -19.46 33.03
C PRO A 245 -21.24 -19.68 31.56
N VAL A 246 -21.08 -18.66 30.70
CA VAL A 246 -21.34 -18.73 29.26
C VAL A 246 -20.13 -18.16 28.52
N GLN A 247 -19.53 -18.98 27.66
CA GLN A 247 -18.50 -18.56 26.73
C GLN A 247 -19.12 -18.20 25.37
N PRO A 248 -18.56 -17.23 24.63
CA PRO A 248 -19.06 -16.90 23.30
C PRO A 248 -18.85 -18.11 22.37
N LEU A 249 -19.91 -18.52 21.68
CA LEU A 249 -19.77 -19.50 20.62
C LEU A 249 -19.04 -18.85 19.45
N LEU A 250 -17.87 -19.39 19.10
CA LEU A 250 -17.01 -18.90 18.04
C LEU A 250 -16.77 -20.05 17.05
N LEU A 251 -16.68 -19.72 15.76
CA LEU A 251 -16.18 -20.66 14.77
C LEU A 251 -14.69 -20.87 14.99
N ARG A 252 -14.31 -22.12 15.23
CA ARG A 252 -12.94 -22.59 15.40
C ARG A 252 -12.78 -23.89 14.63
N ARG A 253 -11.55 -24.35 14.41
CA ARG A 253 -11.32 -25.62 13.72
C ARG A 253 -11.98 -26.82 14.41
N ASP A 254 -12.02 -26.82 15.74
CA ASP A 254 -12.64 -27.86 16.56
C ASP A 254 -14.18 -27.76 16.57
N THR A 255 -14.75 -26.56 16.50
CA THR A 255 -16.22 -26.35 16.47
C THR A 255 -16.82 -26.39 15.07
N LEU A 256 -16.03 -26.34 14.00
CA LEU A 256 -16.50 -26.28 12.60
C LEU A 256 -17.48 -27.41 12.26
N ARG A 257 -17.18 -28.64 12.68
CA ARG A 257 -18.04 -29.80 12.38
C ARG A 257 -19.39 -29.73 13.09
N ASP A 258 -19.39 -29.25 14.33
CA ASP A 258 -20.61 -29.14 15.12
C ASP A 258 -21.47 -27.98 14.62
N LEU A 259 -20.84 -26.86 14.23
CA LEU A 259 -21.54 -25.69 13.70
C LEU A 259 -22.14 -25.93 12.31
N THR A 260 -21.61 -26.85 11.50
CA THR A 260 -22.25 -27.23 10.22
C THR A 260 -23.45 -28.15 10.39
N SER A 261 -23.69 -28.65 11.61
CA SER A 261 -24.91 -29.34 12.02
C SER A 261 -25.94 -28.35 12.59
N ASP A 262 -26.91 -28.82 13.38
CA ASP A 262 -27.93 -27.95 13.98
C ASP A 262 -27.37 -27.19 15.20
N ILE A 263 -27.39 -25.87 15.10
CA ILE A 263 -26.96 -24.94 16.14
C ILE A 263 -28.17 -24.59 17.00
N ARG A 264 -28.12 -24.97 18.28
CA ARG A 264 -29.12 -24.56 19.27
C ARG A 264 -29.08 -23.05 19.48
N LEU A 265 -30.21 -22.37 19.29
CA LEU A 265 -30.31 -20.90 19.41
C LEU A 265 -29.85 -20.40 20.78
N GLU A 266 -30.14 -21.15 21.85
CA GLU A 266 -29.81 -20.80 23.23
C GLU A 266 -28.30 -20.83 23.50
N SER A 267 -27.51 -21.48 22.63
CA SER A 267 -26.05 -21.49 22.72
C SER A 267 -25.41 -20.23 22.12
N LEU A 268 -26.17 -19.43 21.39
CA LEU A 268 -25.72 -18.21 20.75
C LEU A 268 -25.86 -17.01 21.69
N GLN A 269 -25.04 -15.99 21.47
CA GLN A 269 -25.17 -14.71 22.17
C GLN A 269 -26.46 -14.00 21.74
N GLN A 270 -27.10 -13.26 22.65
CA GLN A 270 -28.43 -12.66 22.41
C GLN A 270 -28.48 -11.78 21.15
N SER A 271 -27.44 -10.99 20.85
CA SER A 271 -27.41 -10.17 19.62
C SER A 271 -27.40 -11.01 18.35
N ILE A 272 -26.81 -12.21 18.37
CA ILE A 272 -26.84 -13.14 17.23
C ILE A 272 -28.24 -13.77 17.12
N GLN A 273 -28.87 -14.12 18.25
CA GLN A 273 -30.24 -14.63 18.27
C GLN A 273 -31.23 -13.59 17.71
N ASP A 274 -31.13 -12.34 18.15
CA ASP A 274 -31.93 -11.23 17.67
C ASP A 274 -31.72 -11.04 16.15
N ALA A 275 -30.48 -11.10 15.67
CA ALA A 275 -30.17 -11.00 14.24
C ALA A 275 -30.76 -12.14 13.41
N ILE A 276 -30.75 -13.37 13.92
CA ILE A 276 -31.41 -14.53 13.29
C ILE A 276 -32.92 -14.28 13.21
N PHE A 277 -33.54 -13.78 14.29
CA PHE A 277 -34.95 -13.43 14.30
C PHE A 277 -35.27 -12.35 13.27
N VAL A 278 -34.50 -11.27 13.21
CA VAL A 278 -34.65 -10.20 12.20
C VAL A 278 -34.55 -10.76 10.79
N THR A 279 -33.53 -11.58 10.53
CA THR A 279 -33.29 -12.18 9.21
C THR A 279 -34.51 -12.98 8.75
N ARG A 280 -35.04 -13.85 9.61
CA ARG A 280 -36.27 -14.61 9.34
C ARG A 280 -37.48 -13.70 9.16
N LYS A 281 -37.66 -12.72 10.05
CA LYS A 281 -38.80 -11.79 9.99
C LYS A 281 -38.81 -10.98 8.72
N LEU A 282 -37.66 -10.59 8.18
CA LEU A 282 -37.54 -9.87 6.92
C LEU A 282 -37.71 -10.78 5.69
N GLY A 283 -37.70 -12.10 5.86
CA GLY A 283 -37.89 -13.07 4.77
C GLY A 283 -36.58 -13.53 4.11
N PHE A 284 -35.44 -13.37 4.78
CA PHE A 284 -34.15 -13.83 4.29
C PHE A 284 -33.74 -15.15 4.96
N ARG A 285 -32.93 -15.93 4.25
CA ARG A 285 -32.45 -17.24 4.69
C ARG A 285 -31.02 -17.24 5.22
N TYR A 286 -30.18 -16.34 4.71
CA TYR A 286 -28.75 -16.35 4.99
C TYR A 286 -28.34 -15.13 5.82
N LEU A 287 -27.52 -15.35 6.83
CA LEU A 287 -26.94 -14.32 7.70
C LEU A 287 -25.43 -14.54 7.83
N TRP A 288 -24.65 -13.48 7.64
CA TRP A 288 -23.22 -13.48 7.87
C TRP A 288 -22.91 -12.83 9.22
N VAL A 289 -22.12 -13.52 10.05
CA VAL A 289 -21.70 -13.06 11.38
C VAL A 289 -20.20 -13.33 11.53
N ASP A 290 -19.39 -12.31 11.76
CA ASP A 290 -17.93 -12.41 11.86
C ASP A 290 -17.44 -13.51 12.83
N ALA A 291 -18.05 -13.62 14.00
CA ALA A 291 -17.72 -14.61 15.03
C ALA A 291 -17.98 -16.07 14.59
N LEU A 292 -18.89 -16.30 13.64
CA LEU A 292 -19.34 -17.63 13.22
C LEU A 292 -19.02 -17.96 11.76
N CYS A 293 -18.62 -16.98 10.96
CA CYS A 293 -18.24 -17.15 9.55
C CYS A 293 -16.73 -17.03 9.30
N ILE A 294 -15.94 -16.67 10.32
CA ILE A 294 -14.47 -16.60 10.27
C ILE A 294 -13.89 -17.58 11.31
N ILE A 295 -12.90 -18.39 10.91
CA ILE A 295 -12.25 -19.35 11.80
C ILE A 295 -11.31 -18.59 12.76
N GLN A 296 -11.75 -18.42 14.00
CA GLN A 296 -11.15 -17.51 14.97
C GLN A 296 -9.75 -17.94 15.46
N ASP A 297 -9.39 -19.22 15.32
CA ASP A 297 -8.09 -19.78 15.67
C ASP A 297 -7.17 -20.00 14.45
N CYS A 298 -7.53 -19.48 13.27
CA CYS A 298 -6.76 -19.62 12.03
C CYS A 298 -6.35 -18.25 11.48
N LYS A 299 -5.07 -17.89 11.58
CA LYS A 299 -4.55 -16.61 11.08
C LYS A 299 -4.74 -16.45 9.56
N ILE A 300 -4.44 -17.49 8.79
CA ILE A 300 -4.60 -17.50 7.32
C ILE A 300 -6.07 -17.24 6.93
N ASP A 301 -7.02 -17.94 7.57
CA ASP A 301 -8.44 -17.75 7.31
C ASP A 301 -8.91 -16.36 7.72
N LYS A 302 -8.45 -15.84 8.86
CA LYS A 302 -8.72 -14.46 9.28
C LYS A 302 -8.23 -13.46 8.25
N ASP A 303 -6.99 -13.57 7.80
CA ASP A 303 -6.40 -12.65 6.82
C ASP A 303 -7.16 -12.70 5.49
N GLU A 304 -7.53 -13.91 5.02
CA GLU A 304 -8.35 -14.09 3.83
C GLU A 304 -9.74 -13.44 3.99
N GLN A 305 -10.47 -13.74 5.08
CA GLN A 305 -11.82 -13.18 5.27
C GLN A 305 -11.77 -11.66 5.50
N ILE A 306 -10.74 -11.14 6.17
CA ILE A 306 -10.53 -9.69 6.35
C ILE A 306 -10.29 -9.01 5.00
N SER A 307 -9.48 -9.60 4.12
CA SER A 307 -9.28 -9.07 2.76
C SER A 307 -10.58 -9.03 1.94
N ARG A 308 -11.56 -9.89 2.28
CA ARG A 308 -12.88 -9.96 1.64
C ARG A 308 -13.95 -9.13 2.35
N MET A 309 -13.68 -8.50 3.49
CA MET A 309 -14.70 -7.75 4.27
C MET A 309 -15.41 -6.68 3.43
N ALA A 310 -14.67 -5.97 2.57
CA ALA A 310 -15.29 -5.01 1.66
C ALA A 310 -16.36 -5.67 0.80
N SER A 311 -16.02 -6.76 0.11
CA SER A 311 -17.00 -7.50 -0.71
C SER A 311 -18.17 -8.07 0.09
N ILE A 312 -17.96 -8.47 1.35
CA ILE A 312 -19.00 -9.06 2.21
C ILE A 312 -20.06 -8.01 2.57
N TYR A 313 -19.65 -6.85 3.09
CA TYR A 313 -20.63 -5.81 3.46
C TYR A 313 -21.24 -5.12 2.24
N LYS A 314 -20.46 -4.97 1.15
CA LYS A 314 -20.91 -4.35 -0.09
C LYS A 314 -21.95 -5.19 -0.84
N ASN A 315 -21.81 -6.53 -0.82
CA ASN A 315 -22.76 -7.46 -1.44
C ASN A 315 -23.88 -7.94 -0.50
N ALA A 316 -23.86 -7.57 0.78
CA ALA A 316 -24.95 -7.87 1.69
C ALA A 316 -26.23 -7.16 1.20
N ALA A 317 -27.36 -7.88 1.22
CA ALA A 317 -28.64 -7.29 0.87
C ALA A 317 -28.99 -6.16 1.85
N ILE A 318 -28.73 -6.38 3.14
CA ILE A 318 -28.89 -5.41 4.22
C ILE A 318 -27.87 -5.74 5.32
N THR A 319 -27.24 -4.70 5.87
CA THR A 319 -26.48 -4.83 7.12
C THR A 319 -27.37 -4.49 8.31
N ILE A 320 -27.54 -5.44 9.22
CA ILE A 320 -28.18 -5.24 10.52
C ILE A 320 -27.16 -4.61 11.45
N ALA A 321 -27.39 -3.38 11.91
CA ALA A 321 -26.55 -2.71 12.89
C ALA A 321 -27.20 -2.77 14.27
N ALA A 322 -26.59 -3.53 15.19
CA ALA A 322 -27.01 -3.64 16.59
C ALA A 322 -26.56 -2.43 17.43
N SER A 323 -26.84 -1.21 16.95
CA SER A 323 -26.18 0.00 17.41
C SER A 323 -26.40 0.36 18.86
N SER A 324 -27.55 -0.01 19.43
CA SER A 324 -27.88 0.26 20.84
C SER A 324 -27.19 -0.67 21.84
N SER A 325 -26.53 -1.75 21.39
CA SER A 325 -25.97 -2.81 22.25
C SER A 325 -24.46 -2.62 22.52
N GLU A 326 -24.03 -2.69 23.78
CA GLU A 326 -22.61 -2.54 24.16
C GLU A 326 -21.81 -3.84 24.05
N LYS A 327 -22.48 -4.99 24.13
CA LYS A 327 -21.88 -6.33 24.06
C LYS A 327 -22.88 -7.35 23.52
N ALA A 328 -22.36 -8.41 22.91
CA ALA A 328 -23.15 -9.39 22.19
C ALA A 328 -24.17 -10.15 23.06
N THR A 329 -23.95 -10.18 24.37
CA THR A 329 -24.85 -10.84 25.33
C THR A 329 -26.08 -10.00 25.68
N ASP A 330 -26.10 -8.71 25.37
CA ASP A 330 -27.22 -7.82 25.76
C ASP A 330 -28.44 -8.00 24.85
N GLY A 331 -28.20 -8.37 23.59
CA GLY A 331 -29.22 -8.22 22.54
C GLY A 331 -29.45 -6.76 22.18
N PHE A 332 -30.31 -6.52 21.20
CA PHE A 332 -30.72 -5.20 20.76
C PHE A 332 -32.24 -5.00 20.74
N PHE A 333 -33.05 -6.01 21.10
CA PHE A 333 -34.48 -5.84 21.35
C PHE A 333 -34.83 -5.34 22.75
N SER A 334 -34.16 -5.85 23.78
CA SER A 334 -34.63 -5.72 25.17
C SER A 334 -33.99 -4.58 25.97
N LYS A 335 -33.27 -3.65 25.31
CA LYS A 335 -32.69 -2.48 25.98
C LYS A 335 -33.82 -1.59 26.51
N ARG A 336 -33.88 -1.41 27.83
CA ARG A 336 -34.85 -0.51 28.49
C ARG A 336 -34.32 0.92 28.40
N ILE A 337 -34.99 1.73 27.59
CA ILE A 337 -34.63 3.14 27.39
C ILE A 337 -35.79 4.00 27.90
N PRO A 338 -35.53 5.00 28.77
CA PRO A 338 -36.57 5.93 29.22
C PRO A 338 -37.23 6.63 28.04
N ARG A 339 -38.49 7.03 28.18
CA ARG A 339 -39.24 7.75 27.14
C ARG A 339 -38.50 9.04 26.72
N TYR A 340 -38.33 9.25 25.41
CA TYR A 340 -37.75 10.49 24.89
C TYR A 340 -38.76 11.63 24.94
N LEU A 341 -38.36 12.74 25.58
CA LEU A 341 -39.09 13.99 25.60
C LEU A 341 -38.08 15.15 25.79
N PRO A 342 -38.12 16.22 24.97
CA PRO A 342 -37.20 17.34 25.15
C PRO A 342 -37.40 18.07 26.49
N ASP A 343 -36.33 18.66 27.02
CA ASP A 343 -36.34 19.29 28.34
C ASP A 343 -37.03 20.67 28.36
N HIS A 344 -37.08 21.39 27.23
CA HIS A 344 -37.63 22.74 27.18
C HIS A 344 -39.16 22.73 27.11
N MET A 345 -39.79 22.82 28.28
CA MET A 345 -41.26 22.81 28.45
C MET A 345 -41.88 24.21 28.51
N PHE A 346 -43.01 24.39 27.80
CA PHE A 346 -43.78 25.63 27.73
C PHE A 346 -45.30 25.40 27.83
N HIS A 347 -46.03 26.21 28.61
CA HIS A 347 -47.50 26.15 28.74
C HIS A 347 -48.27 27.13 27.83
N ILE A 348 -48.96 26.63 26.81
CA ILE A 348 -49.69 27.42 25.80
C ILE A 348 -51.17 27.57 26.20
N PRO A 349 -51.69 28.81 26.36
CA PRO A 349 -53.12 29.02 26.57
C PRO A 349 -53.92 28.57 25.34
N MET A 350 -54.96 27.76 25.56
CA MET A 350 -55.82 27.24 24.49
C MET A 350 -57.18 27.94 24.51
N SER A 351 -57.88 27.94 23.36
CA SER A 351 -59.20 28.57 23.21
C SER A 351 -60.30 28.00 24.11
N ASN A 352 -60.11 26.78 24.63
CA ASN A 352 -61.03 26.13 25.57
C ASN A 352 -60.76 26.49 27.05
N GLY A 353 -59.91 27.50 27.31
CA GLY A 353 -59.56 27.96 28.66
C GLY A 353 -58.58 27.07 29.41
N LYS A 354 -58.11 25.96 28.81
CA LYS A 354 -57.06 25.09 29.39
C LYS A 354 -55.68 25.50 28.86
N ASN A 355 -54.63 25.10 29.59
CA ASN A 355 -53.25 25.22 29.10
C ASN A 355 -52.82 23.91 28.42
N GLY A 356 -52.38 24.01 27.18
CA GLY A 356 -51.60 22.97 26.50
C GLY A 356 -50.14 23.02 26.93
N THR A 357 -49.40 21.92 26.80
CA THR A 357 -47.97 21.87 27.13
C THR A 357 -47.19 21.37 25.92
N VAL A 358 -46.20 22.16 25.49
CA VAL A 358 -45.32 21.84 24.36
C VAL A 358 -43.88 21.73 24.86
N TYR A 359 -43.16 20.74 24.35
CA TYR A 359 -41.75 20.49 24.61
C TYR A 359 -40.96 20.75 23.33
N LEU A 360 -39.90 21.55 23.38
CA LEU A 360 -39.14 21.97 22.20
C LEU A 360 -37.73 21.37 22.21
N SER A 361 -37.30 20.85 21.07
CA SER A 361 -35.88 20.60 20.75
C SER A 361 -35.47 21.51 19.60
N VAL A 362 -34.23 21.99 19.59
CA VAL A 362 -33.65 22.75 18.46
C VAL A 362 -32.61 21.97 17.68
N GLU A 363 -32.09 20.91 18.27
CA GLU A 363 -31.16 20.00 17.65
C GLU A 363 -31.92 18.75 17.20
N ALA A 364 -31.49 18.21 16.07
CA ALA A 364 -31.85 16.85 15.69
C ALA A 364 -31.31 15.89 16.77
N TYR A 365 -31.98 14.76 16.95
CA TYR A 365 -31.58 13.81 17.96
C TYR A 365 -30.32 13.07 17.52
N GLU A 366 -29.25 13.21 18.29
CA GLU A 366 -28.04 12.43 18.13
C GLU A 366 -28.18 11.13 18.94
N PRO A 367 -28.28 9.96 18.29
CA PRO A 367 -28.49 8.72 18.99
C PRO A 367 -27.20 8.23 19.66
N GLU A 368 -27.29 7.61 20.85
CA GLU A 368 -26.12 7.03 21.49
C GLU A 368 -25.89 5.62 20.96
N HIS A 369 -25.00 5.49 19.98
CA HIS A 369 -24.67 4.21 19.36
C HIS A 369 -23.33 3.67 19.88
N PRO A 370 -23.33 2.78 20.90
CA PRO A 370 -22.12 2.05 21.31
C PRO A 370 -21.33 1.41 20.17
N LEU A 371 -22.02 0.92 19.13
CA LEU A 371 -21.40 0.33 17.95
C LEU A 371 -20.48 1.30 17.21
N ASP A 372 -20.85 2.57 17.14
CA ASP A 372 -20.07 3.59 16.42
C ASP A 372 -18.74 3.88 17.11
N ARG A 373 -18.57 3.47 18.37
CA ARG A 373 -17.29 3.54 19.10
C ARG A 373 -16.33 2.41 18.72
N ARG A 374 -16.73 1.38 17.94
CA ARG A 374 -15.88 0.25 17.52
C ARG A 374 -15.17 0.59 16.21
N GLY A 375 -13.84 0.51 16.17
CA GLY A 375 -13.06 0.87 14.98
C GLY A 375 -13.43 0.08 13.71
N TRP A 376 -13.69 -1.22 13.84
CA TRP A 376 -14.14 -2.07 12.74
C TRP A 376 -15.50 -1.63 12.15
N ALA A 377 -16.40 -1.05 12.96
CA ALA A 377 -17.76 -0.70 12.54
C ALA A 377 -17.81 0.41 11.48
N LEU A 378 -16.79 1.26 11.35
CA LEU A 378 -16.77 2.29 10.31
C LEU A 378 -16.77 1.67 8.91
N GLN A 379 -15.95 0.64 8.65
CA GLN A 379 -15.93 0.02 7.33
C GLN A 379 -17.24 -0.71 7.06
N GLU A 380 -17.79 -1.37 8.08
CA GLU A 380 -19.06 -2.09 8.02
C GLU A 380 -20.20 -1.12 7.63
N TYR A 381 -20.18 0.09 8.20
CA TYR A 381 -21.08 1.19 7.86
C TYR A 381 -20.87 1.68 6.41
N MET A 382 -19.66 2.13 6.07
CA MET A 382 -19.39 2.83 4.81
C MET A 382 -19.57 1.93 3.59
N LEU A 383 -19.20 0.65 3.72
CA LEU A 383 -19.24 -0.34 2.63
C LEU A 383 -20.60 -0.99 2.48
N SER A 384 -21.56 -0.77 3.38
CA SER A 384 -22.91 -1.31 3.25
C SER A 384 -23.76 -0.48 2.27
N SER A 385 -24.44 -1.13 1.33
CA SER A 385 -25.38 -0.47 0.40
C SER A 385 -26.69 -0.05 1.10
N ARG A 386 -27.13 -0.85 2.08
CA ARG A 386 -28.36 -0.66 2.88
C ARG A 386 -28.10 -1.03 4.32
N MET A 387 -28.62 -0.23 5.25
CA MET A 387 -28.48 -0.48 6.68
C MET A 387 -29.83 -0.41 7.39
N LEU A 388 -30.02 -1.37 8.30
CA LEU A 388 -31.13 -1.40 9.24
C LEU A 388 -30.56 -1.29 10.65
N ILE A 389 -30.77 -0.14 11.28
CA ILE A 389 -30.06 0.28 12.50
C ILE A 389 -31.00 0.19 13.70
N PHE A 390 -30.71 -0.73 14.61
CA PHE A 390 -31.42 -0.89 15.88
C PHE A 390 -30.92 0.14 16.90
N SER A 391 -31.44 1.36 16.75
CA SER A 391 -31.10 2.53 17.56
C SER A 391 -31.78 2.51 18.94
N ASP A 392 -31.63 3.61 19.68
CA ASP A 392 -32.15 3.78 21.04
C ASP A 392 -33.68 3.85 21.09
N TYR A 393 -34.32 4.59 20.19
CA TYR A 393 -35.79 4.78 20.19
C TYR A 393 -36.51 4.08 19.05
N GLU A 394 -35.91 4.07 17.87
CA GLU A 394 -36.55 3.60 16.65
C GLU A 394 -35.65 2.64 15.88
N LEU A 395 -36.28 1.82 15.04
CA LEU A 395 -35.57 1.15 13.97
C LEU A 395 -35.32 2.15 12.85
N LEU A 396 -34.06 2.37 12.48
CA LEU A 396 -33.68 3.32 11.44
C LEU A 396 -33.33 2.59 10.14
N TRP A 397 -33.59 3.24 9.02
CA TRP A 397 -33.23 2.81 7.69
C TRP A 397 -32.34 3.85 7.04
N GLN A 398 -31.35 3.36 6.30
CA GLN A 398 -30.51 4.16 5.44
C GLN A 398 -30.11 3.33 4.20
N CYS A 399 -30.04 3.98 3.05
CA CYS A 399 -29.39 3.43 1.86
C CYS A 399 -28.64 4.55 1.11
N LYS A 400 -28.04 4.26 -0.03
CA LYS A 400 -27.26 5.27 -0.78
C LYS A 400 -28.09 6.39 -1.43
N GLU A 401 -29.41 6.24 -1.52
CA GLU A 401 -30.33 7.29 -2.02
C GLU A 401 -31.26 7.88 -0.96
N VAL A 402 -31.35 7.23 0.21
CA VAL A 402 -32.26 7.63 1.27
C VAL A 402 -31.45 7.81 2.53
N ASP A 403 -31.36 9.06 2.96
CA ASP A 403 -30.72 9.47 4.21
C ASP A 403 -31.35 8.79 5.43
N LEU A 404 -30.61 8.84 6.54
CA LEU A 404 -30.98 8.19 7.79
C LEU A 404 -32.34 8.66 8.31
N ARG A 405 -33.26 7.71 8.50
CA ARG A 405 -34.62 8.00 9.01
C ARG A 405 -35.21 6.82 9.78
N GLY A 406 -36.15 7.09 10.68
CA GLY A 406 -36.98 6.04 11.26
C GLY A 406 -37.81 5.31 10.20
N VAL A 407 -37.92 3.98 10.28
CA VAL A 407 -38.62 3.16 9.27
C VAL A 407 -40.09 3.54 9.11
N THR A 408 -40.73 4.00 10.19
CA THR A 408 -42.15 4.42 10.17
C THR A 408 -42.34 5.85 9.65
N GLY A 409 -41.26 6.64 9.54
CA GLY A 409 -41.29 8.04 9.09
C GLY A 409 -42.00 9.01 10.03
N LYS A 410 -42.26 8.64 11.29
CA LYS A 410 -43.05 9.44 12.26
C LYS A 410 -42.29 9.88 13.52
N GLY A 411 -40.99 9.59 13.62
CA GLY A 411 -40.23 9.81 14.86
C GLY A 411 -39.23 10.95 14.81
N LEU A 412 -38.03 10.71 15.35
CA LEU A 412 -36.99 11.73 15.47
C LEU A 412 -36.37 12.04 14.12
N GLU A 413 -35.83 13.24 14.05
CA GLU A 413 -34.87 13.57 13.02
C GLU A 413 -33.49 13.19 13.53
N TYR A 414 -32.73 12.48 12.70
CA TYR A 414 -31.42 11.97 13.04
C TYR A 414 -30.38 12.68 12.17
N LEU A 415 -29.24 13.02 12.75
CA LEU A 415 -28.08 13.48 12.00
C LEU A 415 -27.21 12.28 11.65
N GLN A 416 -26.79 12.23 10.39
CA GLN A 416 -25.73 11.33 9.97
C GLN A 416 -24.41 12.08 10.05
N HIS A 417 -23.71 11.92 11.17
CA HIS A 417 -22.39 12.55 11.37
C HIS A 417 -21.25 11.85 10.62
N LEU A 418 -21.54 10.76 9.89
CA LEU A 418 -20.55 9.94 9.19
C LEU A 418 -20.52 10.27 7.71
N GLU A 419 -19.31 10.48 7.20
CA GLU A 419 -19.11 10.65 5.77
C GLU A 419 -19.47 9.36 5.03
N ALA A 420 -20.16 9.50 3.91
CA ALA A 420 -20.45 8.38 3.03
C ALA A 420 -19.34 8.24 1.99
N LEU A 421 -19.02 7.00 1.63
CA LEU A 421 -18.22 6.78 0.42
C LEU A 421 -19.01 7.26 -0.80
N PRO A 422 -18.33 7.83 -1.81
CA PRO A 422 -18.94 8.14 -3.09
C PRO A 422 -19.71 6.94 -3.61
N TRP A 423 -20.93 7.18 -4.11
CA TRP A 423 -21.75 6.10 -4.64
C TRP A 423 -21.06 5.35 -5.80
N THR A 424 -20.15 6.01 -6.53
CA THR A 424 -19.34 5.41 -7.61
C THR A 424 -18.44 4.29 -7.13
N VAL A 425 -18.14 4.20 -5.81
CA VAL A 425 -17.53 2.98 -5.26
C VAL A 425 -18.41 1.76 -5.53
N PHE A 426 -19.73 1.94 -5.62
CA PHE A 426 -20.74 0.90 -5.82
C PHE A 426 -21.14 0.73 -7.29
N ASP A 427 -20.38 1.30 -8.22
CA ASP A 427 -20.58 1.14 -9.67
C ASP A 427 -19.23 0.83 -10.32
N ASP A 428 -19.11 -0.36 -10.91
CA ASP A 428 -17.86 -0.80 -11.52
C ASP A 428 -17.61 -0.16 -12.91
N ASP A 429 -18.67 0.34 -13.55
CA ASP A 429 -18.65 0.93 -14.89
C ASP A 429 -18.68 2.48 -14.83
N ALA A 430 -18.90 3.05 -13.65
CA ALA A 430 -18.84 4.50 -13.46
C ALA A 430 -17.42 5.02 -13.70
N GLU A 431 -17.30 6.02 -14.59
CA GLU A 431 -16.12 6.88 -14.60
C GLU A 431 -16.00 7.62 -13.26
N PRO A 432 -14.78 7.94 -12.79
CA PRO A 432 -14.57 8.54 -11.48
C PRO A 432 -15.06 9.99 -11.43
N ASP A 433 -16.37 10.20 -11.34
CA ASP A 433 -17.00 11.52 -11.44
C ASP A 433 -17.27 12.19 -10.07
N PHE A 434 -16.98 11.50 -8.96
CA PHE A 434 -17.08 12.09 -7.62
C PHE A 434 -15.74 12.67 -7.16
N GLY A 435 -15.72 13.98 -6.92
CA GLY A 435 -14.53 14.74 -6.52
C GLY A 435 -13.56 14.95 -7.69
N ASN A 436 -14.03 15.55 -8.79
CA ASN A 436 -13.16 15.91 -9.92
C ASN A 436 -11.94 16.75 -9.50
N LEU A 437 -12.03 17.42 -8.35
CA LEU A 437 -10.93 18.12 -7.71
C LEU A 437 -10.25 17.25 -6.65
N ASP A 438 -8.91 17.24 -6.70
CA ASP A 438 -8.07 16.57 -5.70
C ASP A 438 -8.37 17.04 -4.26
N SER A 439 -8.83 18.28 -4.07
CA SER A 439 -9.21 18.83 -2.76
C SER A 439 -10.33 18.03 -2.09
N ASP A 440 -11.32 17.57 -2.86
CA ASP A 440 -12.50 16.89 -2.33
C ASP A 440 -12.12 15.47 -1.86
N LYS A 441 -11.24 14.81 -2.62
CA LYS A 441 -10.71 13.47 -2.28
C LYS A 441 -9.85 13.52 -1.02
N VAL A 442 -8.99 14.54 -0.92
CA VAL A 442 -8.16 14.75 0.28
C VAL A 442 -9.04 15.09 1.48
N TYR A 443 -10.03 15.97 1.34
CA TYR A 443 -10.99 16.28 2.39
C TYR A 443 -11.70 15.02 2.90
N LEU A 444 -12.26 14.23 1.98
CA LEU A 444 -12.93 12.97 2.32
C LEU A 444 -12.00 12.02 3.08
N TRP A 445 -10.76 11.80 2.61
CA TRP A 445 -9.83 10.93 3.31
C TRP A 445 -9.44 11.45 4.70
N LYS A 446 -9.19 12.76 4.84
CA LYS A 446 -8.90 13.39 6.13
C LYS A 446 -10.05 13.16 7.12
N THR A 447 -11.30 13.31 6.68
CA THR A 447 -12.49 13.07 7.50
C THR A 447 -12.67 11.59 7.84
N ILE A 448 -12.43 10.67 6.90
CA ILE A 448 -12.45 9.23 7.17
C ILE A 448 -11.44 8.86 8.25
N VAL A 449 -10.18 9.34 8.13
CA VAL A 449 -9.13 9.08 9.13
C VAL A 449 -9.52 9.65 10.49
N GLN A 450 -10.04 10.87 10.54
CA GLN A 450 -10.48 11.47 11.80
C GLN A 450 -11.61 10.65 12.44
N GLN A 451 -12.71 10.41 11.72
CA GLN A 451 -13.83 9.63 12.22
C GLN A 451 -13.38 8.22 12.63
N TYR A 452 -12.50 7.58 11.86
CA TYR A 452 -11.96 6.25 12.17
C TYR A 452 -11.16 6.24 13.48
N THR A 453 -10.27 7.22 13.66
CA THR A 453 -9.33 7.25 14.78
C THR A 453 -9.96 7.72 16.10
N GLU A 454 -11.12 8.37 16.05
CA GLU A 454 -11.99 8.62 17.21
C GLU A 454 -12.60 7.34 17.80
N ARG A 455 -12.57 6.23 17.06
CA ARG A 455 -13.09 4.93 17.49
C ARG A 455 -12.04 4.11 18.21
N LYS A 456 -12.53 3.16 19.01
CA LYS A 456 -11.72 2.26 19.83
C LYS A 456 -11.51 0.93 19.13
N LEU A 457 -10.26 0.48 19.11
CA LEU A 457 -9.89 -0.89 18.73
C LEU A 457 -9.61 -1.69 19.99
N THR A 458 -10.00 -2.97 19.98
CA THR A 458 -9.63 -3.90 21.06
C THR A 458 -8.17 -4.31 20.93
N ASP A 459 -7.71 -4.54 19.70
CA ASP A 459 -6.33 -4.78 19.35
C ASP A 459 -5.77 -3.56 18.58
N PRO A 460 -4.82 -2.80 19.15
CA PRO A 460 -4.13 -1.72 18.46
C PRO A 460 -3.49 -2.13 17.12
N ASP A 461 -3.06 -3.38 16.95
CA ASP A 461 -2.40 -3.84 15.73
C ASP A 461 -3.36 -3.97 14.54
N ASP A 462 -4.68 -3.98 14.79
CA ASP A 462 -5.70 -3.95 13.74
C ASP A 462 -5.90 -2.58 13.08
N ARG A 463 -5.13 -1.55 13.46
CA ARG A 463 -5.36 -0.16 13.04
C ARG A 463 -5.34 0.08 11.53
N LEU A 464 -4.49 -0.62 10.78
CA LEU A 464 -4.55 -0.55 9.30
C LEU A 464 -5.56 -1.56 8.74
N ARG A 465 -5.67 -2.74 9.36
CA ARG A 465 -6.55 -3.83 8.92
C ARG A 465 -8.03 -3.42 8.94
N ALA A 466 -8.44 -2.69 9.97
CA ALA A 466 -9.82 -2.26 10.18
C ALA A 466 -10.28 -1.13 9.23
N VAL A 467 -9.38 -0.53 8.44
CA VAL A 467 -9.71 0.45 7.39
C VAL A 467 -9.36 -0.06 5.99
N THR A 468 -8.76 -1.25 5.87
CA THR A 468 -8.25 -1.79 4.59
C THR A 468 -9.36 -1.95 3.56
N GLY A 469 -10.56 -2.38 3.96
CA GLY A 469 -11.68 -2.51 3.03
C GLY A 469 -12.08 -1.18 2.38
N ILE A 470 -11.97 -0.06 3.11
CA ILE A 470 -12.22 1.28 2.57
C ILE A 470 -11.10 1.68 1.61
N THR A 471 -9.83 1.50 2.00
CA THR A 471 -8.68 1.87 1.16
C THR A 471 -8.67 1.08 -0.14
N THR A 472 -8.96 -0.22 -0.12
CA THR A 472 -8.98 -1.06 -1.34
C THR A 472 -10.00 -0.59 -2.36
N GLU A 473 -11.17 -0.12 -1.93
CA GLU A 473 -12.18 0.41 -2.85
C GLU A 473 -11.80 1.80 -3.38
N LEU A 474 -11.22 2.65 -2.53
CA LEU A 474 -10.74 3.97 -2.94
C LEU A 474 -9.50 3.89 -3.85
N GLU A 475 -8.62 2.89 -3.70
CA GLU A 475 -7.47 2.66 -4.58
C GLU A 475 -7.93 2.40 -6.03
N LYS A 476 -8.99 1.60 -6.19
CA LYS A 476 -9.62 1.34 -7.50
C LYS A 476 -10.23 2.61 -8.08
N LEU A 477 -11.04 3.32 -7.27
CA LEU A 477 -11.77 4.51 -7.71
C LEU A 477 -10.83 5.66 -8.07
N TRP A 478 -9.84 5.94 -7.21
CA TRP A 478 -8.92 7.07 -7.38
C TRP A 478 -7.72 6.75 -8.26
N ARG A 479 -7.53 5.46 -8.61
CA ARG A 479 -6.36 4.96 -9.37
C ARG A 479 -5.04 5.42 -8.74
N ASP A 480 -5.00 5.41 -7.41
CA ASP A 480 -3.84 5.78 -6.60
C ASP A 480 -3.54 4.68 -5.58
N THR A 481 -2.36 4.71 -4.97
CA THR A 481 -1.89 3.71 -4.01
C THR A 481 -1.92 4.27 -2.59
N ASN A 482 -2.51 3.53 -1.66
CA ASN A 482 -2.47 3.85 -0.24
C ASN A 482 -1.28 3.15 0.43
N ILE A 483 -0.37 3.93 1.00
CA ILE A 483 0.83 3.43 1.69
C ILE A 483 0.70 3.78 3.17
N HIS A 484 0.50 2.77 4.02
CA HIS A 484 0.36 2.92 5.47
C HIS A 484 -0.63 4.03 5.88
N GLY A 485 -1.77 4.14 5.17
CA GLY A 485 -2.80 5.14 5.47
C GLY A 485 -2.61 6.51 4.81
N LEU A 486 -1.64 6.67 3.91
CA LEU A 486 -1.40 7.90 3.14
C LEU A 486 -1.43 7.62 1.63
N TRP A 487 -2.05 8.50 0.86
CA TRP A 487 -2.14 8.37 -0.60
C TRP A 487 -0.90 8.90 -1.30
N LYS A 488 -0.36 8.15 -2.29
CA LYS A 488 0.89 8.49 -2.99
C LYS A 488 0.79 9.85 -3.70
N LYS A 489 -0.34 10.18 -4.33
CA LYS A 489 -0.55 11.46 -5.03
C LYS A 489 -0.54 12.67 -4.08
N TRP A 490 -1.11 12.53 -2.88
CA TRP A 490 -1.27 13.61 -1.90
C TRP A 490 -0.38 13.46 -0.67
N PHE A 491 0.70 12.68 -0.78
CA PHE A 491 1.53 12.25 0.34
C PHE A 491 1.98 13.42 1.24
N ILE A 492 2.51 14.51 0.67
CA ILE A 492 2.97 15.69 1.42
C ILE A 492 1.84 16.35 2.23
N GLU A 493 0.66 16.47 1.64
CA GLU A 493 -0.47 17.11 2.32
C GLU A 493 -1.03 16.24 3.45
N LEU A 494 -0.98 14.93 3.26
CA LEU A 494 -1.44 13.97 4.26
C LEU A 494 -0.41 13.72 5.36
N LEU A 495 0.85 14.11 5.19
CA LEU A 495 1.86 14.11 6.26
C LEU A 495 1.63 15.19 7.32
N ALA A 496 0.84 16.22 7.03
CA ALA A 496 0.49 17.31 7.95
C ALA A 496 -0.62 16.91 8.96
N TRP A 497 -0.59 15.65 9.40
CA TRP A 497 -1.49 15.15 10.45
C TRP A 497 -0.92 15.51 11.83
N TYR A 498 -1.79 15.68 12.82
CA TYR A 498 -1.40 15.90 14.22
C TYR A 498 -2.35 15.19 15.18
N LYS A 499 -1.89 15.01 16.41
CA LYS A 499 -2.66 14.41 17.51
C LYS A 499 -3.01 15.46 18.57
N PRO A 500 -4.24 15.49 19.12
CA PRO A 500 -4.57 16.39 20.22
C PRO A 500 -3.82 16.06 21.52
N ASP A 501 -3.55 17.08 22.34
CA ASP A 501 -2.79 16.98 23.61
C ASP A 501 -3.31 15.96 24.62
N VAL A 502 -4.61 15.72 24.62
CA VAL A 502 -5.29 14.84 25.57
C VAL A 502 -5.00 13.35 25.37
N ASP A 503 -4.50 12.95 24.20
CA ASP A 503 -4.34 11.54 23.82
C ASP A 503 -2.88 11.12 23.62
N ARG A 504 -1.90 11.98 23.94
CA ARG A 504 -0.46 11.75 23.65
C ARG A 504 0.03 10.38 24.13
N GLU A 505 0.78 9.69 23.27
CA GLU A 505 1.45 8.43 23.62
C GLU A 505 2.94 8.67 23.83
N GLN A 506 3.54 7.94 24.78
CA GLN A 506 4.97 8.05 25.08
C GLN A 506 5.85 7.46 23.98
N GLU A 507 5.34 6.48 23.21
CA GLU A 507 6.12 5.74 22.21
C GLU A 507 5.29 5.39 20.97
N ARG A 508 5.94 5.39 19.80
CA ARG A 508 5.39 4.96 18.51
C ARG A 508 5.53 3.45 18.32
N CYS A 509 4.50 2.80 17.76
CA CYS A 509 4.56 1.39 17.38
C CYS A 509 5.14 1.22 15.97
N LEU A 510 6.47 1.23 15.85
CA LEU A 510 7.17 1.09 14.56
C LEU A 510 7.05 -0.30 13.92
N LYS A 511 6.59 -1.32 14.67
CA LYS A 511 6.26 -2.64 14.13
C LYS A 511 4.98 -2.63 13.29
N ARG A 512 4.07 -1.68 13.57
CA ARG A 512 2.76 -1.57 12.94
C ARG A 512 2.79 -0.69 11.69
N ALA A 513 3.47 0.45 11.76
CA ALA A 513 3.65 1.36 10.64
C ALA A 513 4.92 2.21 10.80
N PRO A 514 5.50 2.74 9.71
CA PRO A 514 6.63 3.67 9.75
C PRO A 514 6.34 4.92 10.59
N SER A 515 7.38 5.57 11.10
CA SER A 515 7.27 6.74 11.99
C SER A 515 6.50 7.92 11.40
N TRP A 516 6.53 8.09 10.08
CA TRP A 516 5.80 9.16 9.37
C TRP A 516 4.30 8.88 9.20
N SER A 517 3.85 7.64 9.41
CA SER A 517 2.44 7.28 9.30
C SER A 517 1.70 7.57 10.61
N TRP A 518 0.50 8.13 10.49
CA TRP A 518 -0.43 8.29 11.61
C TRP A 518 -0.82 6.95 12.26
N ALA A 519 -0.71 5.85 11.51
CA ALA A 519 -0.97 4.51 12.02
C ALA A 519 0.12 4.01 12.96
N SER A 520 1.26 4.71 13.10
CA SER A 520 2.28 4.36 14.11
C SER A 520 1.82 4.68 15.54
N LEU A 521 0.82 5.55 15.71
CA LEU A 521 0.25 5.96 17.00
C LEU A 521 -1.19 5.46 17.17
N ASN A 522 -1.67 5.25 18.40
CA ASN A 522 -3.10 5.10 18.70
C ASN A 522 -3.76 6.47 18.95
N GLY A 523 -5.07 6.47 19.23
CA GLY A 523 -5.83 7.69 19.55
C GLY A 523 -6.25 8.50 18.32
N VAL A 524 -6.81 9.67 18.57
CA VAL A 524 -7.42 10.54 17.55
C VAL A 524 -6.37 11.21 16.67
N ILE A 525 -6.60 11.22 15.36
CA ILE A 525 -5.77 11.92 14.38
C ILE A 525 -6.60 13.04 13.75
N ARG A 526 -6.00 14.22 13.63
CA ARG A 526 -6.59 15.39 12.97
C ARG A 526 -5.67 15.90 11.87
N HIS A 527 -6.25 16.66 10.96
CA HIS A 527 -5.53 17.40 9.94
C HIS A 527 -5.90 18.87 10.06
N GLU A 528 -4.98 19.76 9.69
CA GLU A 528 -5.35 21.14 9.44
C GLU A 528 -5.92 21.31 8.02
N GLY A 529 -6.38 22.53 7.73
CA GLY A 529 -6.86 22.94 6.41
C GLY A 529 -5.85 22.65 5.28
N PRO A 530 -6.25 22.83 4.02
CA PRO A 530 -5.39 22.50 2.88
C PRO A 530 -4.10 23.34 2.90
N LEU A 531 -2.96 22.71 2.55
CA LEU A 531 -1.70 23.42 2.37
C LEU A 531 -1.82 24.37 1.16
N ARG A 532 -1.56 25.67 1.34
CA ARG A 532 -1.57 26.64 0.23
C ARG A 532 -0.29 26.59 -0.58
N THR A 533 0.84 26.47 0.10
CA THR A 533 2.17 26.31 -0.52
C THR A 533 2.76 24.95 -0.11
N LYS A 534 3.45 24.29 -1.04
CA LYS A 534 4.16 23.02 -0.79
C LYS A 534 5.66 23.27 -0.88
N ASP A 535 6.32 23.39 0.26
CA ASP A 535 7.78 23.55 0.37
C ASP A 535 8.53 22.21 0.30
N ALA A 536 7.79 21.10 0.45
CA ALA A 536 8.30 19.75 0.28
C ALA A 536 7.92 19.11 -1.06
N ARG A 537 8.82 18.30 -1.62
CA ARG A 537 8.58 17.46 -2.80
C ARG A 537 9.08 16.04 -2.56
N VAL A 538 8.35 15.06 -3.10
CA VAL A 538 8.73 13.65 -3.04
C VAL A 538 9.74 13.35 -4.15
N LYS A 539 10.92 12.84 -3.80
CA LYS A 539 11.91 12.29 -4.76
C LYS A 539 11.66 10.82 -5.05
N SER A 540 11.41 10.04 -4.00
CA SER A 540 11.13 8.61 -4.08
C SER A 540 10.17 8.22 -2.96
N LEU A 541 9.23 7.31 -3.26
CA LEU A 541 8.29 6.80 -2.28
C LEU A 541 8.08 5.31 -2.54
N THR A 542 8.43 4.51 -1.53
CA THR A 542 8.28 3.05 -1.47
C THR A 542 7.44 2.70 -0.26
N VAL A 543 7.07 1.42 -0.11
CA VAL A 543 6.33 0.94 1.06
C VAL A 543 7.13 1.16 2.36
N SER A 544 8.46 1.04 2.30
CA SER A 544 9.34 1.11 3.47
C SER A 544 10.00 2.47 3.71
N ALA A 545 10.10 3.32 2.70
CA ALA A 545 10.88 4.55 2.76
C ALA A 545 10.31 5.66 1.86
N ALA A 546 10.39 6.90 2.34
CA ALA A 546 10.09 8.12 1.60
C ALA A 546 11.34 9.01 1.58
N GLU A 547 11.79 9.41 0.40
CA GLU A 547 12.84 10.41 0.21
C GLU A 547 12.18 11.72 -0.25
N LEU A 548 12.39 12.79 0.51
CA LEU A 548 11.81 14.10 0.27
C LEU A 548 12.90 15.15 0.10
N THR A 549 12.61 16.19 -0.69
CA THR A 549 13.31 17.48 -0.61
C THR A 549 12.42 18.45 0.14
N CYS A 550 12.91 19.02 1.23
CA CYS A 550 12.18 19.97 2.05
C CYS A 550 13.10 21.13 2.43
N ARG A 551 12.53 22.27 2.84
CA ARG A 551 13.28 23.31 3.54
C ARG A 551 13.53 22.85 4.97
N ILE A 552 14.79 22.89 5.38
CA ILE A 552 15.20 22.65 6.77
C ILE A 552 15.14 24.00 7.49
N LEU A 553 14.52 24.04 8.66
CA LEU A 553 14.43 25.20 9.54
C LEU A 553 15.13 24.88 10.85
N GLU A 554 15.90 25.82 11.36
CA GLU A 554 16.47 25.78 12.71
C GLU A 554 15.50 26.38 13.73
N GLU A 555 15.67 26.10 15.03
CA GLU A 555 14.82 26.63 16.11
C GLU A 555 14.73 28.17 16.11
N GLY A 556 15.77 28.86 15.61
CA GLY A 556 15.82 30.31 15.47
C GLY A 556 15.11 30.88 14.24
N ASP A 557 14.89 30.08 13.19
CA ASP A 557 14.17 30.49 11.98
C ASP A 557 12.64 30.53 12.18
N ILE A 558 12.17 29.95 13.28
CA ILE A 558 10.75 29.83 13.61
C ILE A 558 10.30 31.07 14.37
N ASN A 559 9.47 31.91 13.75
CA ASN A 559 8.98 33.16 14.35
C ASN A 559 7.97 32.92 15.49
N TYR A 560 8.41 33.15 16.73
CA TYR A 560 7.67 32.97 18.00
C TYR A 560 6.44 33.88 18.21
N VAL A 561 6.18 34.85 17.34
CA VAL A 561 5.04 35.79 17.47
C VAL A 561 3.80 35.32 16.66
N LYS A 562 3.92 34.26 15.85
CA LYS A 562 2.85 33.67 15.02
C LYS A 562 2.48 32.22 15.44
N PHE A 563 2.72 31.91 16.71
CA PHE A 563 3.09 30.59 17.25
C PHE A 563 1.96 29.69 17.77
N ASP A 564 0.72 29.82 17.29
CA ASP A 564 -0.41 28.97 17.76
C ASP A 564 -0.48 27.60 17.07
N THR A 565 0.66 26.96 16.77
CA THR A 565 0.67 25.58 16.22
C THR A 565 1.77 24.72 16.80
N ILE A 566 2.86 25.30 17.31
CA ILE A 566 3.97 24.54 17.92
C ILE A 566 3.75 24.31 19.42
N LEU A 567 3.04 25.20 20.13
CA LEU A 567 2.85 25.08 21.59
C LEU A 567 1.60 24.32 22.04
N GLU A 568 0.56 24.22 21.21
CA GLU A 568 -0.69 23.53 21.56
C GLU A 568 -0.83 22.12 20.96
N ARG A 569 0.18 21.63 20.22
CA ARG A 569 0.05 20.42 19.39
C ARG A 569 1.35 19.62 19.33
N PRO A 570 1.37 18.32 19.66
CA PRO A 570 2.50 17.81 20.42
C PRO A 570 3.16 16.51 19.96
N ASP A 571 2.80 15.99 18.79
CA ASP A 571 3.72 15.03 18.15
C ASP A 571 4.96 15.76 17.61
N LEU A 572 4.95 17.09 17.69
CA LEU A 572 6.08 18.00 17.80
C LEU A 572 6.16 18.47 19.27
N VAL A 573 6.58 17.60 20.18
CA VAL A 573 7.16 18.10 21.45
C VAL A 573 8.24 19.09 21.06
N HIS A 574 8.46 20.19 21.80
CA HIS A 574 9.72 20.94 21.70
C HIS A 574 10.82 19.89 21.90
N PRO A 575 11.47 19.36 20.84
CA PRO A 575 12.30 18.18 21.00
C PRO A 575 13.46 18.56 21.91
N SER A 576 13.87 19.82 21.87
CA SER A 576 14.77 20.46 22.82
C SER A 576 14.34 20.34 24.29
N ALA A 577 13.05 20.47 24.65
CA ALA A 577 12.58 20.31 26.04
C ALA A 577 12.59 18.86 26.52
N GLU A 578 12.24 17.90 25.67
CA GLU A 578 12.27 16.47 26.00
C GLU A 578 13.70 15.91 25.98
N LEU A 579 14.54 16.35 25.04
CA LEU A 579 15.97 16.09 25.05
C LEU A 579 16.62 16.65 26.32
N ARG A 580 16.23 17.86 26.77
CA ARG A 580 16.66 18.42 28.07
C ARG A 580 16.21 17.55 29.26
N GLN A 581 14.94 17.13 29.31
CA GLN A 581 14.47 16.21 30.36
C GLN A 581 15.16 14.84 30.34
N ARG A 582 15.57 14.36 29.17
CA ARG A 582 16.30 13.10 28.98
C ARG A 582 17.83 13.25 29.10
N GLY A 583 18.35 14.45 29.42
CA GLY A 583 19.78 14.71 29.63
C GLY A 583 20.62 14.78 28.34
N LEU A 584 20.00 15.04 27.20
CA LEU A 584 20.58 15.11 25.86
C LEU A 584 20.65 16.56 25.34
N GLU A 585 21.09 17.49 26.20
CA GLU A 585 21.07 18.94 25.96
C GLU A 585 21.93 19.42 24.77
N GLN A 586 22.81 18.57 24.24
CA GLN A 586 23.78 18.91 23.19
C GLN A 586 23.35 18.55 21.76
N ARG A 587 22.11 18.09 21.53
CA ARG A 587 21.62 17.78 20.18
C ARG A 587 20.82 18.95 19.61
N GLU A 588 21.35 19.57 18.55
CA GLU A 588 20.61 20.50 17.70
C GLU A 588 19.48 19.76 16.98
N THR A 589 18.31 20.38 16.88
CA THR A 589 17.10 19.76 16.32
C THR A 589 16.66 20.51 15.07
N ASP A 590 16.60 19.79 13.96
CA ASP A 590 16.17 20.32 12.68
C ASP A 590 14.70 20.01 12.42
N TYR A 591 14.01 20.95 11.77
CA TYR A 591 12.61 20.81 11.36
C TYR A 591 12.48 20.82 9.84
N LEU A 592 11.73 19.88 9.28
CA LEU A 592 11.37 19.87 7.85
C LEU A 592 10.06 20.64 7.64
N LEU A 593 10.07 21.73 6.89
CA LEU A 593 8.85 22.45 6.49
C LEU A 593 8.21 21.79 5.27
N LEU A 594 6.99 21.29 5.44
CA LEU A 594 6.17 20.67 4.41
C LEU A 594 5.38 21.71 3.59
N GLY A 595 4.96 22.82 4.20
CA GLY A 595 4.21 23.89 3.54
C GLY A 595 3.59 24.92 4.48
N THR A 596 2.97 25.97 3.91
CA THR A 596 2.31 27.07 4.65
C THR A 596 0.83 27.24 4.31
N VAL A 597 0.09 27.88 5.22
CA VAL A 597 -1.25 28.43 4.96
C VAL A 597 -1.29 29.91 5.32
N GLU A 598 -2.21 30.64 4.72
CA GLU A 598 -2.44 32.04 5.04
C GLU A 598 -3.58 32.13 6.05
N VAL A 599 -3.35 32.82 7.17
CA VAL A 599 -4.32 32.89 8.27
C VAL A 599 -5.09 34.20 8.24
N ASP A 600 -4.44 35.34 7.94
CA ASP A 600 -5.03 36.67 7.71
C ASP A 600 -4.00 37.63 7.06
N GLU A 601 -4.44 38.63 6.29
CA GLU A 601 -3.65 39.77 5.75
C GLU A 601 -2.22 39.44 5.25
N GLY A 602 -2.04 38.39 4.44
CA GLY A 602 -0.74 38.05 3.86
C GLY A 602 0.25 37.40 4.85
N VAL A 603 -0.21 37.00 6.04
CA VAL A 603 0.60 36.26 7.02
C VAL A 603 0.53 34.77 6.73
N GLU A 604 1.65 34.23 6.25
CA GLU A 604 1.87 32.78 6.13
C GLU A 604 2.23 32.14 7.48
N LYS A 605 1.64 30.97 7.75
CA LYS A 605 1.85 30.10 8.91
C LYS A 605 2.26 28.71 8.42
N GLY A 606 3.38 28.17 8.90
CA GLY A 606 3.84 26.83 8.54
C GLY A 606 2.97 25.73 9.17
N ILE A 607 2.51 24.75 8.39
CA ILE A 607 1.52 23.73 8.82
C ILE A 607 2.05 22.29 8.84
N GLY A 608 3.30 22.06 8.45
CA GLY A 608 3.89 20.73 8.60
C GLY A 608 5.36 20.82 8.93
N LEU A 609 5.70 20.83 10.21
CA LEU A 609 7.07 20.65 10.67
C LEU A 609 7.24 19.17 11.02
N LEU A 610 8.25 18.50 10.49
CA LEU A 610 8.67 17.16 10.95
C LEU A 610 10.03 17.29 11.63
N VAL A 611 10.14 16.81 12.86
CA VAL A 611 11.39 16.81 13.63
C VAL A 611 12.28 15.68 13.14
N VAL A 612 13.56 15.97 12.89
CA VAL A 612 14.57 14.98 12.52
C VAL A 612 15.65 14.92 13.59
N ASP A 613 15.92 13.73 14.14
CA ASP A 613 17.14 13.46 14.92
C ASP A 613 18.28 13.20 13.94
N VAL A 614 19.05 14.24 13.62
CA VAL A 614 20.22 14.11 12.74
C VAL A 614 21.38 13.60 13.59
N ALA A 615 21.69 12.31 13.48
CA ALA A 615 22.93 11.79 14.04
C ALA A 615 24.11 12.42 13.28
N ILE A 616 24.72 13.46 13.87
CA ILE A 616 25.95 14.05 13.35
C ILE A 616 27.05 12.97 13.39
N PRO A 617 27.69 12.63 12.26
CA PRO A 617 28.91 11.84 12.30
C PRO A 617 30.01 12.72 12.90
N VAL A 618 30.37 12.46 14.16
CA VAL A 618 31.56 13.08 14.75
C VAL A 618 32.78 12.44 14.09
N GLU A 619 33.32 13.12 13.09
CA GLU A 619 34.64 12.83 12.56
C GLU A 619 35.70 13.21 13.61
N GLY A 620 36.52 12.22 14.01
CA GLY A 620 37.77 12.43 14.74
C GLY A 620 37.76 11.99 16.20
N ASP A 621 38.12 10.74 16.48
CA ASP A 621 39.39 10.43 17.17
C ASP A 621 39.63 8.92 17.35
N HIS A 622 40.91 8.55 17.29
CA HIS A 622 41.46 7.20 17.19
C HIS A 622 41.63 6.49 18.57
N PRO A 623 42.08 5.20 18.62
CA PRO A 623 41.66 4.20 19.60
C PRO A 623 42.49 4.17 20.89
N GLY A 624 41.86 3.87 22.04
CA GLY A 624 42.58 3.77 23.32
C GLY A 624 41.79 3.13 24.48
N LEU A 625 41.96 1.82 24.62
CA LEU A 625 42.09 1.04 25.87
C LEU A 625 41.71 1.66 27.25
N ILE A 626 40.92 0.87 27.99
CA ILE A 626 41.00 0.59 29.45
C ILE A 626 40.60 1.78 30.38
N GLY A 627 39.72 1.65 31.38
CA GLY A 627 39.14 0.47 32.01
C GLY A 627 38.40 0.81 33.31
N ARG A 628 37.94 -0.27 33.96
CA ARG A 628 37.58 -0.41 35.39
C ARG A 628 36.31 0.32 35.86
N ALA A 629 35.14 -0.30 35.96
CA ALA A 629 34.70 -1.52 36.67
C ALA A 629 34.39 -1.35 38.17
N ARG A 630 33.18 -1.84 38.52
CA ARG A 630 32.73 -2.49 39.78
C ARG A 630 32.19 -1.60 40.91
N HIS A 631 30.95 -1.91 41.33
CA HIS A 631 30.55 -2.47 42.64
C HIS A 631 29.06 -2.95 42.54
N LEU A 632 28.78 -4.26 42.32
CA LEU A 632 28.36 -5.34 43.27
C LEU A 632 26.87 -5.27 43.73
N PRO A 633 26.16 -6.38 44.11
CA PRO A 633 26.41 -7.82 43.88
C PRO A 633 25.19 -8.75 43.60
N THR A 634 25.43 -9.71 42.69
CA THR A 634 25.10 -11.17 42.71
C THR A 634 23.92 -11.74 43.52
N PHE A 635 22.91 -12.25 42.80
CA PHE A 635 22.30 -13.55 43.06
C PHE A 635 21.99 -14.23 41.70
N PHE A 636 22.40 -15.49 41.54
CA PHE A 636 22.32 -16.34 40.32
C PHE A 636 23.38 -16.17 39.21
N ARG A 637 24.58 -16.64 39.51
CA ARG A 637 25.40 -17.38 38.54
C ARG A 637 26.06 -18.57 39.25
N SER A 638 25.67 -19.77 38.82
CA SER A 638 26.50 -20.98 38.72
C SER A 638 25.80 -22.21 39.29
N LEU A 639 25.11 -22.91 38.41
CA LEU A 639 25.13 -24.36 38.33
C LEU A 639 24.52 -24.71 36.96
N TRP A 640 25.40 -25.07 36.02
CA TRP A 640 25.26 -26.12 35.01
C TRP A 640 26.04 -25.80 33.72
N LYS A 641 27.23 -26.41 33.70
CA LYS A 641 28.07 -26.65 32.52
C LYS A 641 27.43 -27.71 31.62
N ARG A 642 27.64 -27.53 30.30
CA ARG A 642 27.86 -28.55 29.23
C ARG A 642 26.68 -29.47 28.82
N ARG A 643 26.17 -29.29 27.58
CA ARG A 643 26.33 -30.27 26.46
C ARG A 643 25.80 -29.72 25.10
N ARG A 644 26.76 -29.58 24.15
CA ARG A 644 26.70 -29.76 22.68
C ARG A 644 25.57 -29.11 21.85
N GLY A 645 25.94 -28.06 21.11
CA GLY A 645 25.80 -28.10 19.64
C GLY A 645 24.81 -27.15 18.96
N GLU A 646 24.53 -25.96 19.49
CA GLU A 646 23.81 -24.89 18.75
C GLU A 646 24.80 -23.83 18.27
N GLN A 647 24.89 -23.66 16.94
CA GLN A 647 25.64 -22.57 16.33
C GLN A 647 24.71 -21.35 16.18
N ASN A 648 25.07 -20.29 16.90
CA ASN A 648 24.72 -18.86 16.79
C ASN A 648 23.43 -18.47 16.03
N LEU A 649 22.44 -17.98 16.79
CA LEU A 649 21.24 -17.28 16.32
C LEU A 649 21.31 -15.75 16.56
N ASP A 650 22.50 -15.16 16.54
CA ASP A 650 22.69 -13.72 16.86
C ASP A 650 22.59 -12.78 15.64
N HIS A 651 22.13 -13.27 14.48
CA HIS A 651 21.95 -12.41 13.30
C HIS A 651 20.58 -11.69 13.37
N PRO A 652 20.50 -10.34 13.31
CA PRO A 652 19.25 -9.58 13.48
C PRO A 652 18.12 -10.04 12.56
N PHE A 653 18.47 -10.47 11.35
CA PHE A 653 17.52 -11.03 10.39
C PHE A 653 16.81 -12.32 10.89
N LEU A 654 17.51 -13.19 11.61
CA LEU A 654 16.95 -14.43 12.17
C LEU A 654 16.15 -14.19 13.47
N GLN A 655 16.19 -12.95 13.98
CA GLN A 655 15.38 -12.49 15.11
C GLN A 655 14.08 -11.82 14.65
N LEU A 656 13.90 -11.64 13.33
CA LEU A 656 12.62 -11.21 12.77
C LEU A 656 11.56 -12.28 13.03
N PRO A 657 10.30 -11.88 13.31
CA PRO A 657 9.18 -12.79 13.32
C PRO A 657 9.15 -13.65 12.04
N PRO A 658 8.93 -14.97 12.14
CA PRO A 658 8.85 -15.88 10.97
C PRO A 658 7.93 -15.37 9.86
N GLU A 659 6.90 -14.61 10.20
CA GLU A 659 5.96 -14.00 9.26
C GLU A 659 6.61 -12.93 8.39
N LEU A 660 7.51 -12.10 8.93
CA LEU A 660 8.27 -11.14 8.13
C LEU A 660 9.30 -11.84 7.24
N ILE A 661 9.87 -12.94 7.72
CA ILE A 661 10.76 -13.79 6.93
C ILE A 661 9.99 -14.44 5.76
N CYS A 662 8.75 -14.88 5.99
CA CYS A 662 7.86 -15.39 4.95
C CYS A 662 7.43 -14.32 3.95
N LEU A 663 7.12 -13.10 4.41
CA LEU A 663 6.80 -11.97 3.53
C LEU A 663 8.00 -11.60 2.65
N VAL A 664 9.22 -11.52 3.21
CA VAL A 664 10.43 -11.33 2.41
C VAL A 664 10.56 -12.45 1.37
N ALA A 665 10.27 -13.69 1.76
CA ALA A 665 10.30 -14.85 0.88
C ALA A 665 9.29 -14.80 -0.27
N GLU A 666 8.13 -14.14 -0.12
CA GLU A 666 7.14 -13.96 -1.19
C GLU A 666 7.64 -13.03 -2.32
N PHE A 667 8.56 -12.11 -2.01
CA PHE A 667 9.18 -11.21 -2.99
C PHE A 667 10.47 -11.78 -3.61
N LEU A 668 10.94 -12.94 -3.14
CA LEU A 668 12.10 -13.61 -3.71
C LEU A 668 11.68 -14.45 -4.92
N THR A 669 12.52 -14.47 -5.96
CA THR A 669 12.33 -15.41 -7.06
C THR A 669 12.37 -16.85 -6.51
N PRO A 670 11.75 -17.85 -7.16
CA PRO A 670 11.82 -19.24 -6.70
C PRO A 670 13.26 -19.73 -6.44
N ALA A 671 14.20 -19.27 -7.28
CA ALA A 671 15.63 -19.52 -7.15
C ALA A 671 16.23 -18.90 -5.88
N ASP A 672 15.96 -17.62 -5.64
CA ASP A 672 16.45 -16.89 -4.47
C ASP A 672 15.82 -17.44 -3.19
N LEU A 673 14.54 -17.77 -3.22
CA LEU A 673 13.79 -18.38 -2.11
C LEU A 673 14.38 -19.75 -1.71
N ALA A 674 14.70 -20.60 -2.69
CA ALA A 674 15.34 -21.89 -2.43
C ALA A 674 16.75 -21.74 -1.86
N LEU A 675 17.53 -20.74 -2.26
CA LEU A 675 18.84 -20.49 -1.66
C LEU A 675 18.71 -19.89 -0.26
N PHE A 676 17.84 -18.91 -0.11
CA PHE A 676 17.56 -18.20 1.12
C PHE A 676 17.09 -19.16 2.22
N SER A 677 16.15 -20.05 1.92
CA SER A 677 15.73 -21.13 2.82
C SER A 677 16.82 -22.18 3.10
N GLN A 678 17.83 -22.32 2.25
CA GLN A 678 18.93 -23.27 2.46
C GLN A 678 20.08 -22.71 3.29
N THR A 679 20.15 -21.38 3.50
CA THR A 679 21.26 -20.71 4.20
C THR A 679 21.46 -21.18 5.64
N CYS A 680 20.40 -21.46 6.39
CA CYS A 680 20.49 -22.02 7.75
C CYS A 680 19.29 -22.93 8.08
N ARG A 681 19.42 -23.72 9.16
CA ARG A 681 18.36 -24.64 9.59
C ARG A 681 17.07 -23.91 9.99
N SER A 682 17.18 -22.73 10.59
CA SER A 682 16.03 -21.94 11.04
C SER A 682 15.22 -21.39 9.87
N LEU A 683 15.86 -20.79 8.85
CA LEU A 683 15.17 -20.34 7.65
C LEU A 683 14.57 -21.50 6.86
N ARG A 684 15.23 -22.67 6.85
CA ARG A 684 14.69 -23.89 6.26
C ARG A 684 13.45 -24.40 6.99
N ALA A 685 13.43 -24.28 8.31
CA ALA A 685 12.29 -24.68 9.13
C ALA A 685 11.10 -23.71 8.95
N ILE A 686 11.38 -22.41 8.83
CA ILE A 686 10.36 -21.36 8.63
C ILE A 686 9.73 -21.43 7.24
N LEU A 687 10.53 -21.57 6.19
CA LEU A 687 10.08 -21.46 4.79
C LEU A 687 9.59 -22.80 4.19
N GLY A 688 9.73 -23.91 4.93
CA GLY A 688 9.15 -25.21 4.59
C GLY A 688 9.57 -25.78 3.22
N ARG A 689 8.71 -26.63 2.64
CA ARG A 689 8.94 -27.38 1.37
C ARG A 689 8.94 -26.52 0.10
N HIS A 690 8.64 -25.22 0.18
CA HIS A 690 8.67 -24.26 -0.95
C HIS A 690 10.07 -24.04 -1.56
N SER A 691 11.07 -24.71 -0.98
CA SER A 691 12.51 -24.60 -1.27
C SER A 691 13.10 -25.78 -2.03
N ASN A 692 12.29 -26.79 -2.37
CA ASN A 692 12.79 -28.03 -2.93
C ASN A 692 12.98 -27.90 -4.45
N ALA A 693 14.24 -27.73 -4.87
CA ALA A 693 14.61 -27.58 -6.28
C ALA A 693 14.18 -28.76 -7.19
N ALA A 694 13.70 -29.86 -6.59
CA ALA A 694 13.11 -31.01 -7.28
C ALA A 694 11.82 -30.70 -8.07
N HIS A 695 11.12 -29.59 -7.75
CA HIS A 695 9.89 -29.19 -8.44
C HIS A 695 10.06 -27.99 -9.39
N PHE A 696 11.29 -27.51 -9.57
CA PHE A 696 11.56 -26.39 -10.46
C PHE A 696 11.38 -26.78 -11.92
N SER A 697 10.75 -25.90 -12.69
CA SER A 697 10.84 -25.95 -14.15
C SER A 697 12.30 -25.85 -14.58
N ARG A 698 12.58 -26.25 -15.82
CA ARG A 698 13.95 -26.22 -16.36
C ARG A 698 14.57 -24.82 -16.26
N THR A 699 13.80 -23.77 -16.51
CA THR A 699 14.25 -22.37 -16.43
C THR A 699 14.52 -21.93 -14.97
N GLU A 700 13.64 -22.30 -14.04
CA GLU A 700 13.78 -21.97 -12.61
C GLU A 700 14.97 -22.70 -11.96
N TYR A 701 15.17 -23.98 -12.29
CA TYR A 701 16.31 -24.76 -11.81
C TYR A 701 17.63 -24.15 -12.25
N PHE A 702 17.63 -23.60 -13.46
CA PHE A 702 18.79 -22.96 -14.03
C PHE A 702 19.12 -21.61 -13.39
N ALA A 703 18.10 -20.78 -13.14
CA ALA A 703 18.26 -19.55 -12.36
C ALA A 703 18.78 -19.83 -10.95
N TYR A 704 18.27 -20.88 -10.28
CA TYR A 704 18.76 -21.34 -8.98
C TYR A 704 20.24 -21.71 -9.00
N LEU A 705 20.69 -22.48 -10.00
CA LEU A 705 22.10 -22.81 -10.14
C LEU A 705 22.97 -21.58 -10.40
N ALA A 706 22.47 -20.59 -11.17
CA ALA A 706 23.21 -19.36 -11.48
C ALA A 706 23.46 -18.53 -10.23
N VAL A 707 22.44 -18.32 -9.40
CA VAL A 707 22.58 -17.60 -8.11
C VAL A 707 23.49 -18.39 -7.16
N ARG A 708 23.40 -19.72 -7.14
CA ARG A 708 24.30 -20.58 -6.34
C ARG A 708 25.76 -20.45 -6.79
N ALA A 709 26.01 -20.43 -8.09
CA ALA A 709 27.36 -20.28 -8.63
C ALA A 709 27.96 -18.90 -8.36
N ARG A 710 27.14 -17.86 -8.19
CA ARG A 710 27.58 -16.48 -7.94
C ARG A 710 28.52 -16.34 -6.75
N GLY A 711 28.30 -17.14 -5.71
CA GLY A 711 29.15 -17.19 -4.49
C GLY A 711 30.25 -18.25 -4.51
N LEU A 712 30.31 -19.10 -5.53
CA LEU A 712 31.25 -20.22 -5.61
C LEU A 712 32.33 -19.90 -6.66
N PRO A 713 33.51 -19.40 -6.26
CA PRO A 713 34.54 -18.94 -7.19
C PRO A 713 35.12 -20.08 -8.05
N GLU A 714 35.08 -21.32 -7.59
CA GLU A 714 35.64 -22.47 -8.33
C GLU A 714 34.63 -23.13 -9.27
N GLN A 715 33.38 -22.65 -9.33
CA GLN A 715 32.29 -23.32 -10.04
C GLN A 715 31.50 -22.39 -10.97
N TRP A 716 30.98 -22.96 -12.05
CA TRP A 716 30.13 -22.29 -13.02
C TRP A 716 28.97 -23.20 -13.44
N VAL A 717 27.90 -22.62 -13.99
CA VAL A 717 26.69 -23.38 -14.39
C VAL A 717 26.75 -23.74 -15.86
N CYS A 718 26.66 -25.03 -16.16
CA CYS A 718 26.62 -25.50 -17.55
C CYS A 718 25.19 -25.52 -18.10
N GLU A 719 24.98 -24.88 -19.24
CA GLU A 719 23.70 -24.84 -19.96
C GLU A 719 23.27 -26.19 -20.54
N GLY A 720 24.22 -27.02 -20.97
CA GLY A 720 23.91 -28.31 -21.57
C GLY A 720 23.36 -29.33 -20.57
N CYS A 721 24.13 -29.60 -19.51
CA CYS A 721 23.80 -30.62 -18.51
C CYS A 721 23.02 -30.08 -17.30
N MET A 722 22.88 -28.75 -17.16
CA MET A 722 22.26 -28.09 -16.01
C MET A 722 22.90 -28.49 -14.67
N ALA A 723 24.23 -28.45 -14.61
CA ALA A 723 24.99 -28.78 -13.41
C ALA A 723 26.10 -27.75 -13.15
N LEU A 724 26.60 -27.72 -11.91
CA LEU A 724 27.78 -26.95 -11.54
C LEU A 724 29.04 -27.70 -11.93
N HIS A 725 29.89 -27.08 -12.73
CA HIS A 725 31.17 -27.63 -13.14
C HIS A 725 32.33 -26.87 -12.51
N PRO A 726 33.46 -27.55 -12.25
CA PRO A 726 34.68 -26.87 -11.85
C PRO A 726 35.18 -25.98 -12.99
N VAL A 727 35.73 -24.83 -12.62
CA VAL A 727 36.37 -23.89 -13.54
C VAL A 727 37.69 -24.47 -14.03
N VAL A 728 37.81 -24.62 -15.36
CA VAL A 728 39.04 -25.02 -16.02
C VAL A 728 39.76 -23.75 -16.47
N LYS A 729 40.87 -23.40 -15.83
CA LYS A 729 41.61 -22.14 -16.11
C LYS A 729 42.18 -22.03 -17.54
N LEU A 730 42.22 -23.15 -18.28
CA LEU A 730 42.63 -23.20 -19.68
C LEU A 730 41.46 -22.93 -20.66
N ASP A 731 40.22 -22.93 -20.17
CA ASP A 731 39.03 -22.64 -20.97
C ASP A 731 38.87 -21.13 -21.08
N THR A 732 39.39 -20.55 -22.16
CA THR A 732 39.33 -19.12 -22.46
C THR A 732 38.77 -18.90 -23.85
N PRO A 733 38.18 -17.72 -24.15
CA PRO A 733 37.67 -17.40 -25.49
C PRO A 733 38.68 -17.57 -26.63
N ALA A 734 39.98 -17.50 -26.33
CA ALA A 734 41.08 -17.64 -27.28
C ALA A 734 41.61 -19.08 -27.46
N SER A 735 41.11 -20.07 -26.70
CA SER A 735 41.60 -21.45 -26.78
C SER A 735 41.10 -22.17 -28.05
N ILE A 736 42.03 -22.78 -28.79
CA ILE A 736 41.76 -23.55 -30.02
C ILE A 736 41.19 -24.95 -29.70
N TYR A 737 41.50 -25.48 -28.51
CA TYR A 737 41.03 -26.79 -28.05
C TYR A 737 40.13 -26.60 -26.83
N HIS A 738 38.84 -26.88 -27.01
CA HIS A 738 37.88 -26.83 -25.91
C HIS A 738 38.26 -27.85 -24.84
N VAL A 739 38.45 -27.42 -23.61
CA VAL A 739 38.60 -28.32 -22.46
C VAL A 739 37.32 -28.20 -21.64
N SER A 740 36.19 -28.61 -22.23
CA SER A 740 34.93 -28.61 -21.48
C SER A 740 35.02 -29.62 -20.34
N SER A 741 34.77 -29.17 -19.11
CA SER A 741 34.65 -30.03 -17.93
C SER A 741 33.33 -30.81 -17.87
N CYS A 742 32.46 -30.69 -18.90
CA CYS A 742 31.16 -31.34 -18.96
C CYS A 742 31.17 -32.62 -19.84
N PRO A 743 30.85 -33.81 -19.28
CA PRO A 743 30.78 -35.07 -20.04
C PRO A 743 29.71 -35.06 -21.14
N LEU A 744 28.61 -34.34 -20.93
CA LEU A 744 27.52 -34.18 -21.90
C LEU A 744 27.82 -33.11 -22.96
N GLY A 745 28.83 -32.26 -22.73
CA GLY A 745 29.27 -31.23 -23.67
C GLY A 745 30.00 -31.76 -24.91
N TRP A 746 30.34 -33.06 -24.94
CA TRP A 746 31.14 -33.69 -25.99
C TRP A 746 30.46 -34.84 -26.76
N VAL A 747 29.17 -35.14 -26.55
CA VAL A 747 28.54 -36.29 -27.23
C VAL A 747 28.34 -36.01 -28.73
N THR A 748 29.36 -36.38 -29.49
CA THR A 748 29.32 -36.65 -30.92
C THR A 748 29.32 -38.17 -31.08
N ARG A 749 28.13 -38.72 -31.39
CA ARG A 749 27.77 -40.15 -31.65
C ARG A 749 27.50 -41.04 -30.42
N SER A 750 26.28 -41.58 -30.37
CA SER A 750 26.07 -42.98 -29.98
C SER A 750 25.70 -43.79 -31.23
N LEU A 751 25.99 -45.09 -31.21
CA LEU A 751 26.02 -46.03 -32.33
C LEU A 751 24.63 -46.62 -32.71
N ASP A 752 23.56 -46.02 -32.21
CA ASP A 752 22.25 -46.67 -32.11
C ASP A 752 21.08 -45.75 -32.54
N GLY A 753 21.39 -44.64 -33.22
CA GLY A 753 20.47 -44.08 -34.23
C GLY A 753 19.12 -43.52 -33.75
N GLN A 754 18.83 -43.43 -32.45
CA GLN A 754 17.56 -42.90 -31.95
C GLN A 754 17.75 -42.05 -30.69
N CYS A 755 17.90 -40.72 -30.86
CA CYS A 755 17.36 -39.71 -29.94
C CYS A 755 17.42 -38.30 -30.56
N TYR A 756 16.35 -37.54 -30.37
CA TYR A 756 16.00 -36.32 -31.11
C TYR A 756 16.88 -35.09 -30.82
N ARG A 757 17.22 -34.38 -31.91
CA ARG A 757 17.50 -32.93 -32.08
C ARG A 757 18.40 -32.21 -31.06
N LYS A 758 19.68 -32.10 -31.41
CA LYS A 758 20.68 -31.17 -30.86
C LYS A 758 20.20 -29.70 -30.91
N ILE A 759 20.08 -29.05 -29.77
CA ILE A 759 20.14 -27.58 -29.70
C ILE A 759 21.63 -27.22 -29.83
N ARG A 760 22.11 -26.96 -31.06
CA ARG A 760 23.35 -26.18 -31.23
C ARG A 760 22.99 -24.74 -30.90
N ILE A 761 23.38 -24.26 -29.72
CA ILE A 761 23.53 -22.82 -29.50
C ILE A 761 24.88 -22.48 -30.13
N ASP A 762 24.87 -21.83 -31.29
CA ASP A 762 26.10 -21.37 -31.91
C ASP A 762 26.54 -20.11 -31.17
N THR A 763 27.38 -20.30 -30.15
CA THR A 763 28.02 -19.25 -29.34
C THR A 763 29.24 -18.65 -30.02
N ARG A 764 29.44 -18.98 -31.30
CA ARG A 764 30.46 -18.37 -32.12
C ARG A 764 29.98 -16.97 -32.51
N LEU A 765 30.78 -15.97 -32.17
CA LEU A 765 30.58 -14.61 -32.68
C LEU A 765 30.70 -14.58 -34.22
N ASP A 766 31.45 -15.54 -34.77
CA ASP A 766 31.59 -15.80 -36.19
C ASP A 766 32.08 -17.24 -36.46
N TYR A 767 31.78 -17.83 -37.62
CA TYR A 767 31.96 -19.25 -37.95
C TYR A 767 33.39 -19.80 -37.77
N ARG A 768 34.40 -18.94 -37.56
CA ARG A 768 35.82 -19.33 -37.52
C ARG A 768 36.70 -18.82 -36.36
N GLN A 769 36.35 -17.85 -35.50
CA GLN A 769 37.45 -17.05 -34.88
C GLN A 769 37.47 -16.77 -33.37
N ILE A 770 36.36 -16.50 -32.67
CA ILE A 770 36.33 -16.48 -31.18
C ILE A 770 35.03 -17.12 -30.71
N ARG A 771 35.13 -17.99 -29.71
CA ARG A 771 33.93 -18.52 -29.03
C ARG A 771 33.82 -17.92 -27.64
N ILE A 772 32.81 -17.07 -27.46
CA ILE A 772 32.41 -16.60 -26.14
C ILE A 772 31.20 -17.42 -25.75
N ASP A 773 31.35 -18.28 -24.75
CA ASP A 773 30.24 -18.96 -24.11
C ASP A 773 29.77 -18.14 -22.90
N HIS A 774 28.54 -18.35 -22.46
CA HIS A 774 27.95 -17.57 -21.37
C HIS A 774 28.79 -17.63 -20.08
N HIS A 775 29.40 -18.79 -19.81
CA HIS A 775 30.22 -18.95 -18.61
C HIS A 775 31.48 -18.09 -18.65
N HIS A 776 32.03 -17.76 -19.82
CA HIS A 776 33.14 -16.80 -19.93
C HIS A 776 32.70 -15.41 -19.47
N VAL A 777 31.52 -14.94 -19.92
CA VAL A 777 30.92 -13.65 -19.52
C VAL A 777 30.64 -13.63 -18.01
N GLN A 778 29.95 -14.65 -17.50
CA GLN A 778 29.65 -14.76 -16.08
C GLN A 778 30.90 -14.80 -15.20
N LEU A 779 31.92 -15.56 -15.60
CA LEU A 779 33.16 -15.70 -14.81
C LEU A 779 33.95 -14.39 -14.83
N ALA A 780 34.00 -13.68 -15.95
CA ALA A 780 34.61 -12.35 -16.03
C ALA A 780 33.94 -11.35 -15.07
N LEU A 781 32.61 -11.27 -15.10
CA LEU A 781 31.83 -10.41 -14.20
C LEU A 781 31.98 -10.83 -12.74
N LYS A 782 31.90 -12.14 -12.46
CA LYS A 782 32.04 -12.71 -11.12
C LYS A 782 33.41 -12.41 -10.51
N TYR A 783 34.49 -12.66 -11.23
CA TYR A 783 35.84 -12.41 -10.68
C TYR A 783 36.16 -10.93 -10.57
N THR A 784 35.59 -10.08 -11.45
CA THR A 784 35.69 -8.62 -11.32
C THR A 784 35.01 -8.15 -10.04
N ARG A 785 33.78 -8.62 -9.77
CA ARG A 785 33.05 -8.31 -8.52
C ARG A 785 33.73 -8.85 -7.27
N LEU A 786 34.19 -10.11 -7.29
CA LEU A 786 34.78 -10.77 -6.13
C LEU A 786 36.21 -10.27 -5.81
N GLN A 787 36.88 -9.59 -6.73
CA GLN A 787 38.28 -9.18 -6.61
C GLN A 787 39.21 -10.32 -6.15
N CYS A 788 38.92 -11.55 -6.61
CA CYS A 788 39.55 -12.75 -6.08
C CYS A 788 40.97 -12.92 -6.63
N ARG A 789 41.99 -12.72 -5.77
CA ARG A 789 43.41 -12.84 -6.15
C ARG A 789 43.77 -14.21 -6.77
N LYS A 790 43.13 -15.30 -6.34
CA LYS A 790 43.37 -16.67 -6.82
C LYS A 790 43.06 -16.87 -8.32
N TYR A 791 42.15 -16.07 -8.85
CA TYR A 791 41.67 -16.15 -10.23
C TYR A 791 42.07 -14.96 -11.09
N ASN A 792 42.88 -14.04 -10.57
CA ASN A 792 43.26 -12.84 -11.29
C ASN A 792 43.96 -13.16 -12.63
N SER A 793 44.84 -14.16 -12.65
CA SER A 793 45.50 -14.59 -13.91
C SER A 793 44.52 -15.18 -14.93
N TYR A 794 43.44 -15.82 -14.47
CA TYR A 794 42.41 -16.36 -15.35
C TYR A 794 41.44 -15.26 -15.80
N LEU A 795 41.07 -14.33 -14.93
CA LEU A 795 40.33 -13.12 -15.30
C LEU A 795 41.10 -12.31 -16.36
N GLN A 796 42.41 -12.11 -16.17
CA GLN A 796 43.27 -11.49 -17.18
C GLN A 796 43.23 -12.25 -18.51
N ALA A 797 43.18 -13.58 -18.48
CA ALA A 797 43.09 -14.39 -19.69
C ALA A 797 41.69 -14.35 -20.35
N LEU A 798 40.61 -14.21 -19.57
CA LEU A 798 39.25 -13.99 -20.07
C LEU A 798 39.08 -12.59 -20.68
N MET A 799 39.76 -11.60 -20.11
CA MET A 799 39.74 -10.19 -20.53
C MET A 799 40.87 -9.83 -21.50
N ALA A 800 41.68 -10.80 -21.91
CA ALA A 800 42.79 -10.54 -22.82
C ALA A 800 42.26 -10.20 -24.23
N PRO A 801 42.78 -9.15 -24.87
CA PRO A 801 42.49 -8.89 -26.28
C PRO A 801 42.85 -10.09 -27.14
N HIS A 802 41.97 -10.42 -28.09
CA HIS A 802 42.23 -11.44 -29.08
C HIS A 802 42.53 -10.80 -30.42
N HIS A 803 43.60 -11.23 -31.07
CA HIS A 803 44.01 -10.77 -32.39
C HIS A 803 44.18 -11.98 -33.30
N ASP A 804 43.45 -12.03 -34.41
CA ASP A 804 43.68 -13.04 -35.44
C ASP A 804 44.14 -12.37 -36.75
N MET A 805 45.37 -12.73 -37.14
CA MET A 805 46.00 -12.32 -38.40
C MET A 805 45.88 -13.42 -39.48
N ARG A 806 45.27 -14.58 -39.18
CA ARG A 806 45.13 -15.73 -40.08
C ARG A 806 43.96 -15.62 -41.04
N PHE A 807 43.41 -14.43 -41.28
CA PHE A 807 42.69 -14.12 -42.53
C PHE A 807 43.70 -14.03 -43.68
N GLY A 808 44.39 -15.14 -43.95
CA GLY A 808 44.87 -15.37 -45.31
C GLY A 808 43.66 -15.61 -46.21
N PRO A 809 43.79 -15.41 -47.53
CA PRO A 809 42.70 -15.59 -48.48
C PRO A 809 42.19 -17.04 -48.41
N SER A 810 41.13 -17.25 -47.64
CA SER A 810 40.24 -18.39 -47.82
C SER A 810 39.41 -18.10 -49.06
N ALA A 811 38.96 -19.12 -49.79
CA ALA A 811 38.05 -18.97 -50.94
C ALA A 811 36.71 -18.25 -50.65
N ALA A 812 36.50 -17.75 -49.43
CA ALA A 812 35.29 -17.07 -48.95
C ALA A 812 35.51 -15.58 -48.58
N ILE A 813 36.76 -15.13 -48.38
CA ILE A 813 37.11 -13.71 -48.09
C ILE A 813 38.43 -13.41 -48.82
N PRO A 814 38.40 -12.77 -50.00
CA PRO A 814 39.60 -12.49 -50.80
C PRO A 814 40.49 -11.36 -50.27
N LEU A 815 39.99 -10.51 -49.35
CA LEU A 815 40.74 -9.40 -48.76
C LEU A 815 41.64 -9.84 -47.60
N LYS A 816 42.74 -9.11 -47.39
CA LYS A 816 43.56 -9.26 -46.18
C LYS A 816 42.83 -8.57 -45.03
N THR A 817 42.38 -9.34 -44.03
CA THR A 817 41.59 -8.81 -42.92
C THR A 817 42.33 -8.94 -41.60
N HIS A 818 42.33 -7.88 -40.78
CA HIS A 818 42.78 -7.95 -39.39
C HIS A 818 41.55 -7.89 -38.49
N TYR A 819 41.40 -8.90 -37.62
CA TYR A 819 40.35 -8.92 -36.61
C TYR A 819 40.94 -8.75 -35.23
N SER A 820 40.31 -7.92 -34.42
CA SER A 820 40.61 -7.84 -32.99
C SER A 820 39.33 -7.79 -32.16
N ALA A 821 39.37 -8.38 -30.97
CA ALA A 821 38.27 -8.34 -30.02
C ALA A 821 38.77 -7.90 -28.65
N TYR A 822 38.10 -6.91 -28.07
CA TYR A 822 38.47 -6.24 -26.84
C TYR A 822 37.32 -6.37 -25.83
N PRO A 823 37.38 -7.37 -24.93
CA PRO A 823 36.39 -7.48 -23.86
C PRO A 823 36.63 -6.41 -22.80
N LYS A 824 35.54 -5.86 -22.24
CA LYS A 824 35.58 -4.85 -21.18
C LYS A 824 34.44 -5.09 -20.18
N VAL A 825 34.72 -4.95 -18.89
CA VAL A 825 33.69 -4.92 -17.84
C VAL A 825 33.53 -3.48 -17.39
N VAL A 826 32.29 -2.99 -17.39
CA VAL A 826 31.96 -1.62 -16.99
C VAL A 826 30.83 -1.61 -15.96
N ALA A 827 30.84 -0.63 -15.06
CA ALA A 827 29.69 -0.34 -14.22
C ALA A 827 28.70 0.51 -15.01
N SER A 828 27.43 0.13 -15.00
CA SER A 828 26.32 0.86 -15.62
C SER A 828 25.63 1.78 -14.61
N ASP A 829 24.82 2.73 -15.10
CA ASP A 829 24.13 3.75 -14.30
C ASP A 829 23.20 3.16 -13.23
N ASP A 830 22.77 1.91 -13.42
CA ASP A 830 21.96 1.11 -12.49
C ASP A 830 22.78 0.41 -11.40
N GLY A 831 24.10 0.64 -11.35
CA GLY A 831 25.02 0.05 -10.36
C GLY A 831 25.46 -1.38 -10.65
N ASN A 832 25.00 -1.99 -11.76
CA ASN A 832 25.37 -3.35 -12.16
C ASN A 832 26.62 -3.38 -13.05
N LEU A 833 27.44 -4.43 -12.90
CA LEU A 833 28.55 -4.72 -13.83
C LEU A 833 27.99 -5.33 -15.12
N ARG A 834 28.45 -4.85 -16.28
CA ARG A 834 28.08 -5.34 -17.61
C ARG A 834 29.31 -5.76 -18.40
N PHE A 835 29.18 -6.81 -19.19
CA PHE A 835 30.25 -7.30 -20.07
C PHE A 835 30.04 -6.77 -21.49
N LEU A 836 30.96 -5.94 -21.93
CA LEU A 836 30.98 -5.37 -23.26
C LEU A 836 32.08 -5.99 -24.11
N LEU A 837 31.84 -6.08 -25.41
CA LEU A 837 32.84 -6.49 -26.38
C LEU A 837 32.91 -5.47 -27.51
N LEU A 838 34.10 -4.95 -27.77
CA LEU A 838 34.41 -4.24 -29.00
C LEU A 838 35.10 -5.20 -29.98
N SER A 839 34.45 -5.49 -31.10
CA SER A 839 35.03 -6.23 -32.21
C SER A 839 35.42 -5.27 -33.33
N THR A 840 36.63 -5.40 -33.86
CA THR A 840 37.14 -4.58 -34.95
C THR A 840 37.57 -5.44 -36.12
N TRP A 841 37.12 -5.08 -37.32
CA TRP A 841 37.59 -5.66 -38.58
C TRP A 841 38.22 -4.56 -39.41
N ARG A 842 39.46 -4.78 -39.85
CA ARG A 842 40.16 -3.91 -40.79
C ARG A 842 40.44 -4.69 -42.06
N TYR A 843 39.70 -4.39 -43.11
CA TYR A 843 39.88 -4.98 -44.44
C TYR A 843 40.87 -4.12 -45.22
N HIS A 844 41.97 -4.70 -45.63
CA HIS A 844 42.98 -4.03 -46.44
C HIS A 844 42.76 -4.31 -47.92
N LYS A 845 42.93 -3.28 -48.74
CA LYS A 845 42.98 -3.42 -50.19
C LYS A 845 44.17 -4.31 -50.56
N GLY A 846 43.86 -5.41 -51.23
CA GLY A 846 44.83 -6.40 -51.69
C GLY A 846 45.06 -6.28 -53.21
N ARG A 847 44.89 -7.39 -53.94
CA ARG A 847 44.84 -7.39 -55.41
C ARG A 847 43.47 -7.02 -55.98
N GLU A 848 42.44 -7.07 -55.14
CA GLU A 848 41.06 -6.73 -55.48
C GLU A 848 40.62 -5.49 -54.69
N ASP A 849 39.73 -4.69 -55.28
CA ASP A 849 39.13 -3.54 -54.60
C ASP A 849 38.21 -4.00 -53.47
N ILE A 850 38.09 -3.15 -52.44
CA ILE A 850 37.18 -3.38 -51.33
C ILE A 850 35.75 -3.20 -51.85
N SER A 851 34.94 -4.26 -51.76
CA SER A 851 33.53 -4.27 -52.14
C SER A 851 32.77 -5.24 -51.23
N LEU A 852 31.45 -5.12 -51.11
CA LEU A 852 30.63 -6.07 -50.35
C LEU A 852 30.86 -7.53 -50.77
N ARG A 853 31.06 -7.77 -52.08
CA ARG A 853 31.37 -9.09 -52.62
C ARG A 853 32.70 -9.64 -52.07
N ASN A 854 33.70 -8.78 -51.95
CA ASN A 854 35.06 -9.16 -51.54
C ASN A 854 35.27 -9.13 -50.01
N ILE A 855 34.40 -8.46 -49.27
CA ILE A 855 34.31 -8.54 -47.80
C ILE A 855 33.80 -9.93 -47.37
N GLY A 856 32.89 -10.53 -48.16
CA GLY A 856 32.36 -11.87 -47.92
C GLY A 856 31.29 -11.92 -46.83
N TYR A 857 30.88 -13.14 -46.46
CA TYR A 857 29.83 -13.35 -45.46
C TYR A 857 30.37 -13.15 -44.04
N GLN A 858 29.80 -12.19 -43.31
CA GLN A 858 30.15 -11.90 -41.91
C GLN A 858 28.88 -11.80 -41.06
N ILE A 859 28.81 -12.58 -39.98
CA ILE A 859 27.77 -12.42 -38.95
C ILE A 859 28.32 -11.50 -37.86
N ILE A 860 27.56 -10.48 -37.49
CA ILE A 860 27.89 -9.56 -36.39
C ILE A 860 27.06 -9.90 -35.15
N CYS A 861 25.76 -10.12 -35.36
CA CYS A 861 24.85 -10.67 -34.36
C CYS A 861 23.76 -11.50 -35.09
N PRO A 862 22.85 -12.21 -34.40
CA PRO A 862 21.79 -12.99 -35.05
C PRO A 862 20.87 -12.17 -35.99
N HIS A 863 20.92 -10.84 -35.90
CA HIS A 863 20.09 -9.90 -36.63
C HIS A 863 20.86 -9.04 -37.64
N LEU A 864 22.18 -8.88 -37.49
CA LEU A 864 23.06 -8.11 -38.36
C LEU A 864 24.07 -9.06 -39.04
N GLU A 865 24.00 -9.13 -40.36
CA GLU A 865 24.96 -9.84 -41.18
C GLU A 865 25.33 -9.00 -42.40
N LEU A 866 26.53 -9.23 -42.92
CA LEU A 866 26.96 -8.76 -44.24
C LEU A 866 26.87 -9.95 -45.19
N ASN A 867 25.92 -9.94 -46.13
CA ASN A 867 25.70 -11.07 -47.03
C ASN A 867 25.30 -10.63 -48.44
N TYR A 868 26.28 -10.72 -49.35
CA TYR A 868 26.10 -10.36 -50.76
C TYR A 868 25.08 -11.24 -51.54
N CYS A 869 24.58 -12.35 -50.99
CA CYS A 869 23.77 -13.35 -51.71
C CYS A 869 22.26 -13.35 -51.39
N ILE A 870 21.71 -12.33 -50.72
CA ILE A 870 20.27 -12.29 -50.37
C ILE A 870 19.43 -11.78 -51.57
N SER A 871 18.28 -12.41 -51.83
CA SER A 871 17.33 -12.00 -52.86
C SER A 871 16.89 -10.53 -52.68
N PRO A 872 16.80 -9.72 -53.76
CA PRO A 872 16.37 -8.32 -53.71
C PRO A 872 14.94 -8.08 -53.18
N ASP A 873 14.14 -9.14 -53.01
CA ASP A 873 12.73 -9.09 -52.57
C ASP A 873 12.54 -8.94 -51.04
N LEU A 874 13.61 -8.94 -50.24
CA LEU A 874 13.57 -8.84 -48.76
C LEU A 874 14.03 -7.46 -48.22
N ARG A 875 14.18 -6.45 -49.08
CA ARG A 875 14.61 -5.09 -48.69
C ARG A 875 13.66 -4.47 -47.66
N GLY A 876 14.17 -4.20 -46.46
CA GLY A 876 13.45 -3.54 -45.36
C GLY A 876 13.61 -4.15 -43.96
N GLY A 877 14.29 -5.30 -43.83
CA GLY A 877 14.53 -5.95 -42.54
C GLY A 877 15.75 -5.42 -41.74
N PRO A 878 15.87 -5.78 -40.43
CA PRO A 878 16.97 -5.39 -39.53
C PRO A 878 18.39 -5.61 -40.05
N CYS A 879 18.57 -6.62 -40.92
CA CYS A 879 19.87 -7.02 -41.44
C CYS A 879 20.48 -6.00 -42.41
N HIS A 880 19.67 -5.16 -43.05
CA HIS A 880 20.16 -4.23 -44.07
C HIS A 880 20.80 -2.97 -43.49
N VAL A 881 20.58 -2.65 -42.21
CA VAL A 881 21.13 -1.41 -41.61
C VAL A 881 22.66 -1.39 -41.70
N LEU A 882 23.30 -2.55 -41.51
CA LEU A 882 24.75 -2.68 -41.64
C LEU A 882 25.22 -2.70 -43.10
N GLU A 883 24.51 -3.41 -43.98
CA GLU A 883 24.84 -3.46 -45.41
C GLU A 883 24.75 -2.08 -46.05
N THR A 884 23.66 -1.35 -45.80
CA THR A 884 23.44 0.02 -46.28
C THR A 884 24.53 0.96 -45.78
N ALA A 885 24.93 0.90 -44.50
CA ALA A 885 26.03 1.72 -43.99
C ALA A 885 27.38 1.43 -44.68
N VAL A 886 27.63 0.17 -45.07
CA VAL A 886 28.83 -0.21 -45.84
C VAL A 886 28.72 0.28 -47.29
N GLU A 887 27.57 0.13 -47.94
CA GLU A 887 27.33 0.64 -49.30
C GLU A 887 27.50 2.16 -49.36
N GLU A 888 26.87 2.90 -48.46
CA GLU A 888 27.00 4.36 -48.35
C GLU A 888 28.47 4.79 -48.14
N ALA A 889 29.22 4.06 -47.32
CA ALA A 889 30.64 4.33 -47.10
C ALA A 889 31.48 4.09 -48.37
N LEU A 890 31.15 3.05 -49.15
CA LEU A 890 31.82 2.74 -50.42
C LEU A 890 31.45 3.75 -51.53
N GLU A 891 30.18 4.14 -51.61
CA GLU A 891 29.66 5.13 -52.59
C GLU A 891 30.22 6.53 -52.36
N ALA A 892 30.49 6.90 -51.09
CA ALA A 892 31.14 8.15 -50.72
C ALA A 892 32.62 8.26 -51.16
N ARG A 893 33.14 7.26 -51.91
CA ARG A 893 34.49 7.22 -52.51
C ARG A 893 35.65 7.44 -51.52
N GLY A 894 35.47 7.04 -50.27
CA GLY A 894 36.54 7.09 -49.27
C GLY A 894 36.78 8.50 -48.69
N ASP A 895 35.69 9.26 -48.46
CA ASP A 895 35.71 10.53 -47.71
C ASP A 895 36.26 10.39 -46.27
N GLY A 896 36.48 9.16 -45.80
CA GLY A 896 37.00 8.84 -44.48
C GLY A 896 36.01 9.14 -43.36
N GLN A 897 34.77 9.51 -43.67
CA GLN A 897 33.77 9.80 -42.66
C GLN A 897 33.24 8.52 -42.02
N GLU A 898 32.97 8.59 -40.72
CA GLU A 898 32.39 7.48 -39.98
C GLU A 898 30.87 7.45 -40.19
N ARG A 899 30.34 6.30 -40.59
CA ARG A 899 28.90 6.00 -40.64
C ARG A 899 28.56 5.13 -39.44
N THR A 900 27.61 5.56 -38.62
CA THR A 900 27.22 4.85 -37.39
C THR A 900 25.83 4.25 -37.53
N GLY A 901 25.59 3.14 -36.85
CA GLY A 901 24.29 2.50 -36.82
C GLY A 901 24.13 1.59 -35.61
N ALA A 902 22.94 1.02 -35.45
CA ALA A 902 22.62 0.11 -34.38
C ALA A 902 21.69 -1.01 -34.86
N CYS A 903 21.76 -2.16 -34.20
CA CYS A 903 20.80 -3.23 -34.40
C CYS A 903 19.44 -2.85 -33.77
N PRO A 904 18.30 -2.99 -34.48
CA PRO A 904 17.00 -2.68 -33.90
C PRO A 904 16.45 -3.79 -32.97
N ARG A 905 17.16 -4.92 -32.81
CA ARG A 905 16.66 -6.11 -32.09
C ARG A 905 17.55 -6.61 -30.95
N CYS A 906 18.80 -6.18 -30.86
CA CYS A 906 19.70 -6.53 -29.75
C CYS A 906 20.63 -5.36 -29.44
N ALA A 907 21.22 -5.39 -28.24
CA ALA A 907 22.12 -4.35 -27.74
C ALA A 907 23.48 -4.34 -28.47
N THR A 908 23.46 -3.81 -29.70
CA THR A 908 24.60 -3.78 -30.61
C THR A 908 24.64 -2.45 -31.37
N ASP A 909 25.73 -1.70 -31.19
CA ASP A 909 26.06 -0.52 -32.00
C ASP A 909 27.21 -0.87 -32.95
N PHE A 910 27.29 -0.19 -34.08
CA PHE A 910 28.40 -0.35 -35.01
C PHE A 910 28.80 0.97 -35.67
N SER A 911 30.01 1.00 -36.21
CA SER A 911 30.45 2.05 -37.10
C SER A 911 31.31 1.51 -38.24
N VAL A 912 31.18 2.14 -39.41
CA VAL A 912 31.89 1.82 -40.64
C VAL A 912 32.63 3.07 -41.09
N GLN A 913 33.90 2.91 -41.42
CA GLN A 913 34.72 3.95 -42.01
C GLN A 913 35.49 3.38 -43.19
N PHE A 914 35.35 4.01 -44.35
CA PHE A 914 36.01 3.58 -45.58
C PHE A 914 37.03 4.60 -46.06
N THR A 915 38.19 4.10 -46.47
CA THR A 915 39.19 4.81 -47.26
C THR A 915 39.60 3.92 -48.44
N PRO A 916 40.20 4.46 -49.51
CA PRO A 916 40.60 3.67 -50.67
C PRO A 916 41.55 2.49 -50.34
N GLU A 917 42.28 2.56 -49.23
CA GLU A 917 43.27 1.55 -48.81
C GLU A 917 42.72 0.56 -47.77
N HIS A 918 41.71 0.97 -46.98
CA HIS A 918 41.16 0.13 -45.93
C HIS A 918 39.72 0.46 -45.55
N LEU A 919 38.97 -0.55 -45.13
CA LEU A 919 37.65 -0.43 -44.49
C LEU A 919 37.75 -0.88 -43.03
N ASN A 920 37.38 0.01 -42.10
CA ASN A 920 37.29 -0.27 -40.68
C ASN A 920 35.82 -0.48 -40.31
N LEU A 921 35.51 -1.62 -39.69
CA LEU A 921 34.21 -1.92 -39.09
C LEU A 921 34.44 -2.11 -37.58
N HIS A 922 33.79 -1.28 -36.77
CA HIS A 922 33.77 -1.41 -35.32
C HIS A 922 32.38 -1.81 -34.85
N VAL A 923 32.31 -2.75 -33.92
CA VAL A 923 31.04 -3.24 -33.36
C VAL A 923 31.16 -3.31 -31.84
N TRP A 924 30.22 -2.67 -31.16
CA TRP A 924 30.07 -2.72 -29.70
C TRP A 924 28.87 -3.56 -29.35
N GLN A 925 29.08 -4.62 -28.57
CA GLN A 925 28.03 -5.52 -28.08
C GLN A 925 27.96 -5.50 -26.57
N ASP A 926 26.75 -5.50 -26.04
CA ASP A 926 26.47 -5.67 -24.63
C ASP A 926 25.90 -7.07 -24.37
N PHE A 927 26.67 -7.90 -23.67
CA PHE A 927 26.28 -9.26 -23.28
C PHE A 927 25.51 -9.30 -21.95
N GLY A 928 25.28 -8.15 -21.32
CA GLY A 928 24.43 -8.01 -20.14
C GLY A 928 25.16 -8.13 -18.80
N PRO A 929 24.37 -8.18 -17.70
CA PRO A 929 24.88 -8.23 -16.35
C PRO A 929 25.30 -9.65 -15.91
N GLU A 930 25.72 -9.80 -14.63
CA GLU A 930 26.05 -11.09 -14.01
C GLU A 930 24.76 -11.91 -13.76
N GLY A 931 24.06 -12.26 -14.84
CA GLY A 931 22.76 -12.93 -14.86
C GLY A 931 22.86 -14.42 -15.20
N SER A 932 21.70 -15.07 -15.31
CA SER A 932 21.58 -16.46 -15.78
C SER A 932 21.67 -16.52 -17.32
N PRO A 933 22.08 -17.64 -17.94
CA PRO A 933 22.10 -17.76 -19.42
C PRO A 933 20.71 -17.64 -20.10
N VAL A 934 19.64 -17.46 -19.32
CA VAL A 934 18.31 -17.07 -19.80
C VAL A 934 18.12 -15.57 -19.95
N ASP A 935 19.09 -14.75 -19.53
CA ASP A 935 19.06 -13.30 -19.62
C ASP A 935 18.86 -12.86 -21.07
N LEU A 936 17.98 -11.88 -21.27
CA LEU A 936 17.60 -11.40 -22.59
C LEU A 936 18.78 -10.73 -23.32
N ALA A 937 19.69 -10.08 -22.60
CA ALA A 937 20.89 -9.49 -23.20
C ALA A 937 21.78 -10.59 -23.80
N TRP A 938 22.05 -11.66 -23.06
CA TRP A 938 22.77 -12.82 -23.59
C TRP A 938 22.01 -13.53 -24.73
N LYS A 939 20.72 -13.83 -24.53
CA LYS A 939 19.92 -14.57 -25.50
C LYS A 939 19.78 -13.84 -26.83
N SER A 940 19.60 -12.51 -26.81
CA SER A 940 19.47 -11.71 -28.02
C SER A 940 20.74 -11.70 -28.88
N GLN A 941 21.90 -12.03 -28.30
CA GLN A 941 23.20 -12.12 -28.98
C GLN A 941 23.52 -13.54 -29.49
N CYS A 942 22.76 -14.58 -29.11
CA CYS A 942 23.06 -15.97 -29.43
C CYS A 942 22.29 -16.49 -30.65
N SER A 943 22.99 -17.19 -31.55
CA SER A 943 22.40 -17.84 -32.73
C SER A 943 21.96 -19.27 -32.38
N GLY A 944 20.66 -19.53 -32.13
CA GLY A 944 20.20 -20.87 -31.74
C GLY A 944 18.72 -20.98 -31.36
N ARG A 945 18.24 -22.20 -31.03
CA ARG A 945 16.94 -22.37 -30.34
C ARG A 945 17.15 -22.12 -28.86
N GLY A 946 16.36 -21.23 -28.25
CA GLY A 946 16.38 -21.03 -26.81
C GLY A 946 15.88 -22.25 -26.02
N LEU A 947 15.91 -22.17 -24.69
CA LEU A 947 15.30 -23.15 -23.78
C LEU A 947 13.77 -23.32 -23.97
N ASP A 948 13.13 -22.36 -24.65
CA ASP A 948 11.74 -22.35 -25.09
C ASP A 948 11.51 -23.07 -26.44
N GLY A 949 12.58 -23.55 -27.09
CA GLY A 949 12.52 -24.22 -28.39
C GLY A 949 12.33 -23.29 -29.60
N VAL A 950 12.24 -21.98 -29.38
CA VAL A 950 12.01 -20.98 -30.42
C VAL A 950 13.35 -20.62 -31.09
N PRO A 951 13.49 -20.76 -32.42
CA PRO A 951 14.70 -20.35 -33.13
C PRO A 951 14.89 -18.83 -33.06
N ASN A 952 16.05 -18.36 -32.62
CA ASN A 952 16.48 -16.95 -32.64
C ASN A 952 17.14 -16.61 -33.99
N TRP A 953 16.33 -16.54 -35.04
CA TRP A 953 16.77 -16.34 -36.43
C TRP A 953 16.09 -15.08 -36.96
N ARG A 954 16.81 -14.13 -37.57
CA ARG A 954 16.41 -12.90 -38.34
C ARG A 954 15.04 -12.24 -38.05
N PHE A 955 13.95 -13.00 -38.04
CA PHE A 955 12.56 -12.60 -37.85
C PHE A 955 11.89 -13.12 -36.56
N THR A 956 12.27 -14.28 -36.02
CA THR A 956 11.67 -14.91 -34.82
C THR A 956 12.71 -14.99 -33.71
N GLY A 957 12.42 -14.52 -32.49
CA GLY A 957 13.35 -14.60 -31.36
C GLY A 957 13.26 -13.42 -30.38
N PRO A 958 13.87 -13.55 -29.19
CA PRO A 958 13.85 -12.53 -28.14
C PRO A 958 14.57 -11.25 -28.59
N THR A 959 13.90 -10.11 -28.40
CA THR A 959 14.42 -8.78 -28.76
C THR A 959 14.74 -7.97 -27.52
N LEU A 960 15.88 -7.28 -27.54
CA LEU A 960 16.26 -6.31 -26.53
C LEU A 960 16.47 -4.95 -27.20
N TYR A 961 15.59 -4.00 -26.91
CA TYR A 961 15.70 -2.64 -27.42
C TYR A 961 16.76 -1.86 -26.65
N HIS A 962 17.59 -1.09 -27.37
CA HIS A 962 18.52 -0.12 -26.80
C HIS A 962 18.51 1.18 -27.61
N GLU A 963 18.91 2.28 -26.98
CA GLU A 963 19.09 3.55 -27.67
C GLU A 963 20.34 3.50 -28.55
N PRO A 964 20.24 3.80 -29.87
CA PRO A 964 21.39 3.80 -30.77
C PRO A 964 22.55 4.66 -30.26
N GLY A 965 23.75 4.09 -30.24
CA GLY A 965 24.98 4.75 -29.76
C GLY A 965 25.20 4.69 -28.25
N ARG A 966 24.24 4.18 -27.47
CA ARG A 966 24.37 4.03 -26.02
C ARG A 966 25.47 3.04 -25.63
N ILE A 967 25.60 1.91 -26.34
CA ILE A 967 26.59 0.87 -26.01
C ILE A 967 27.99 1.37 -26.34
N ARG A 968 28.14 2.07 -27.47
CA ARG A 968 29.37 2.78 -27.83
C ARG A 968 29.78 3.78 -26.75
N LYS A 969 28.83 4.61 -26.28
CA LYS A 969 29.08 5.58 -25.20
C LYS A 969 29.47 4.89 -23.89
N LEU A 970 28.80 3.79 -23.55
CA LEU A 970 29.06 3.01 -22.33
C LEU A 970 30.44 2.33 -22.36
N TYR A 971 30.90 1.92 -23.54
CA TYR A 971 32.24 1.35 -23.71
C TYR A 971 33.35 2.41 -23.49
N GLY A 972 33.10 3.65 -23.91
CA GLY A 972 34.03 4.79 -23.77
C GLY A 972 34.85 5.10 -25.04
N PRO A 973 35.59 6.23 -25.04
CA PRO A 973 36.24 6.80 -26.24
C PRO A 973 37.50 6.06 -26.72
N GLU A 974 38.04 5.14 -25.93
CA GLU A 974 39.25 4.39 -26.28
C GLU A 974 38.93 3.24 -27.23
N VAL A 975 38.92 3.51 -28.55
CA VAL A 975 39.27 2.46 -29.52
C VAL A 975 40.78 2.34 -29.44
N PRO A 976 41.34 1.19 -29.00
CA PRO A 976 42.79 1.07 -28.87
C PRO A 976 43.46 1.31 -30.23
N GLU A 977 44.24 2.40 -30.37
CA GLU A 977 45.12 2.57 -31.52
C GLU A 977 46.15 1.44 -31.54
N GLU A 978 46.42 0.94 -32.74
CA GLU A 978 47.19 -0.27 -33.02
C GLU A 978 48.42 -0.48 -32.10
N ALA A 979 48.28 -1.36 -31.11
CA ALA A 979 49.43 -2.07 -30.54
C ALA A 979 49.84 -3.24 -31.46
N VAL A 980 50.02 -3.00 -32.76
CA VAL A 980 50.70 -3.96 -33.64
C VAL A 980 52.21 -3.73 -33.48
N LYS A 981 52.76 -4.13 -32.33
CA LYS A 981 54.19 -4.51 -32.26
C LYS A 981 54.26 -6.02 -32.47
N PRO A 982 54.95 -6.51 -33.52
CA PRO A 982 55.03 -7.94 -33.79
C PRO A 982 55.81 -8.62 -32.67
N TRP A 983 55.12 -9.33 -31.77
CA TRP A 983 55.72 -10.29 -30.84
C TRP A 983 56.18 -11.59 -31.57
N PHE A 984 56.77 -11.45 -32.76
CA PHE A 984 57.32 -12.55 -33.55
C PHE A 984 58.83 -12.80 -33.31
N GLY A 985 59.46 -12.11 -32.35
CA GLY A 985 60.91 -12.22 -32.10
C GLY A 985 61.35 -13.32 -31.13
N VAL A 986 60.53 -13.75 -30.15
CA VAL A 986 61.04 -14.57 -29.02
C VAL A 986 60.60 -16.04 -29.07
N VAL A 987 59.45 -16.37 -29.66
CA VAL A 987 58.93 -17.76 -29.66
C VAL A 987 59.56 -18.64 -30.75
N TRP A 988 60.06 -18.05 -31.84
CA TRP A 988 60.74 -18.80 -32.89
C TRP A 988 62.19 -19.16 -32.54
N VAL A 989 62.90 -18.32 -31.78
CA VAL A 989 64.24 -18.63 -31.26
C VAL A 989 64.15 -19.70 -30.17
N VAL A 990 63.18 -19.60 -29.25
CA VAL A 990 62.99 -20.59 -28.18
C VAL A 990 62.50 -21.93 -28.72
N SER A 991 61.65 -21.99 -29.75
CA SER A 991 61.22 -23.27 -30.33
C SER A 991 62.28 -23.94 -31.21
N ARG A 992 63.24 -23.19 -31.77
CA ARG A 992 64.39 -23.75 -32.49
C ARG A 992 65.50 -24.17 -31.52
N TRP A 993 65.68 -23.43 -30.42
CA TRP A 993 66.57 -23.79 -29.30
C TRP A 993 66.05 -25.01 -28.53
N LEU A 994 64.75 -25.09 -28.22
CA LEU A 994 64.11 -26.25 -27.58
C LEU A 994 64.06 -27.49 -28.49
N ARG A 995 63.97 -27.33 -29.81
CA ARG A 995 64.09 -28.46 -30.76
C ARG A 995 65.54 -28.93 -30.94
N ARG A 996 66.53 -28.06 -30.75
CA ARG A 996 67.96 -28.41 -30.73
C ARG A 996 68.36 -29.04 -29.39
N ALA A 997 67.84 -28.52 -28.28
CA ALA A 997 67.99 -29.06 -26.93
C ALA A 997 67.27 -30.41 -26.77
N ARG A 998 66.06 -30.62 -27.33
CA ARG A 998 65.37 -31.93 -27.35
C ARG A 998 66.03 -32.97 -28.25
N ARG A 999 66.85 -32.56 -29.23
CA ARG A 999 67.68 -33.50 -30.02
C ARG A 999 68.99 -33.86 -29.31
N GLN A 1000 69.51 -32.99 -28.44
CA GLN A 1000 70.69 -33.28 -27.62
C GLN A 1000 70.35 -33.99 -26.29
N ALA A 1001 69.14 -33.81 -25.75
CA ALA A 1001 68.67 -34.45 -24.51
C ALA A 1001 68.11 -35.88 -24.68
N LYS A 1002 68.40 -36.55 -25.80
CA LYS A 1002 68.17 -38.00 -25.99
C LYS A 1002 69.34 -38.87 -25.52
N LEU A 1003 70.34 -38.26 -24.87
CA LEU A 1003 71.47 -38.95 -24.27
C LEU A 1003 71.56 -38.53 -22.79
N ALA A 1004 71.59 -39.52 -21.91
CA ALA A 1004 71.72 -39.49 -20.45
C ALA A 1004 70.42 -39.33 -19.62
N PRO A 1005 70.09 -40.32 -18.76
CA PRO A 1005 69.10 -40.18 -17.69
C PRO A 1005 69.74 -39.59 -16.42
N ASP A 1006 68.89 -39.23 -15.46
CA ASP A 1006 69.16 -38.92 -14.05
C ASP A 1006 69.34 -37.44 -13.66
N TRP A 1007 68.26 -36.78 -13.24
CA TRP A 1007 68.31 -35.65 -12.32
C TRP A 1007 67.21 -35.73 -11.26
N VAL A 1008 67.58 -36.27 -10.09
CA VAL A 1008 67.04 -35.90 -8.78
C VAL A 1008 68.02 -34.87 -8.19
N ALA A 1009 67.45 -33.80 -7.60
CA ALA A 1009 68.03 -32.90 -6.59
C ALA A 1009 68.21 -31.41 -6.96
N ALA A 1010 67.98 -30.61 -5.91
CA ALA A 1010 68.42 -29.23 -5.66
C ALA A 1010 67.53 -28.07 -6.14
N SER A 1011 66.50 -27.80 -5.33
CA SER A 1011 66.12 -26.44 -4.95
C SER A 1011 67.21 -25.82 -4.07
N SER A 1012 67.82 -24.70 -4.48
CA SER A 1012 68.48 -23.73 -3.58
C SER A 1012 69.08 -22.59 -4.42
N ALA A 1013 68.92 -21.36 -3.93
CA ALA A 1013 69.61 -20.12 -4.35
C ALA A 1013 69.10 -19.41 -5.62
N MET A 1014 68.17 -18.48 -5.44
CA MET A 1014 68.26 -17.13 -6.01
C MET A 1014 67.30 -16.19 -5.25
N GLY A 1015 67.70 -15.84 -4.03
CA GLY A 1015 67.26 -14.63 -3.35
C GLY A 1015 68.47 -13.71 -3.23
N GLY A 1016 68.42 -12.54 -3.86
CA GLY A 1016 69.47 -11.55 -3.73
C GLY A 1016 69.38 -10.44 -4.77
N MET A 1017 69.21 -9.21 -4.29
CA MET A 1017 69.48 -7.93 -4.96
C MET A 1017 68.39 -7.36 -5.89
N LEU A 1018 67.43 -6.68 -5.27
CA LEU A 1018 66.85 -5.44 -5.80
C LEU A 1018 67.22 -4.30 -4.84
N GLY A 1019 68.05 -3.38 -5.30
CA GLY A 1019 68.41 -2.18 -4.56
C GLY A 1019 69.52 -1.41 -5.25
N ARG A 1020 69.16 -0.48 -6.15
CA ARG A 1020 69.59 0.93 -6.14
C ARG A 1020 69.30 1.66 -7.45
N ALA A 1021 68.86 2.90 -7.24
CA ALA A 1021 69.15 4.12 -7.98
C ALA A 1021 68.45 4.38 -9.33
N GLU A 1022 67.43 5.23 -9.18
CA GLU A 1022 67.12 6.44 -9.96
C GLU A 1022 68.19 7.02 -10.90
N ASN A 1023 67.65 7.67 -11.94
CA ASN A 1023 68.11 8.79 -12.76
C ASN A 1023 68.47 8.52 -14.22
N GLU A 1024 68.05 9.49 -15.04
CA GLU A 1024 68.32 9.77 -16.46
C GLU A 1024 67.27 9.31 -17.49
N GLU A 1025 66.33 10.21 -17.79
CA GLU A 1025 65.95 10.54 -19.17
C GLU A 1025 67.12 11.24 -19.91
N PRO A 1026 67.10 11.47 -21.24
CA PRO A 1026 66.23 10.93 -22.30
C PRO A 1026 67.03 10.43 -23.55
N HIS A 1027 66.28 9.91 -24.54
CA HIS A 1027 66.56 9.86 -25.99
C HIS A 1027 66.79 8.51 -26.69
N ARG A 1028 65.94 8.33 -27.72
CA ARG A 1028 66.12 7.66 -29.01
C ARG A 1028 66.24 6.12 -29.02
N GLY A 1029 65.23 5.50 -29.64
CA GLY A 1029 65.26 4.12 -30.13
C GLY A 1029 63.88 3.51 -30.26
#